data_AF-A0A6I1E4C3-F1
#
_entry.id   AF-A0A6I1E4C3-F1
#
_cell.length_a   1.000
_cell.length_b   1.000
_cell.length_c   1.000
_cell.angle_alpha   90.00
_cell.angle_beta   90.00
_cell.angle_gamma   90.00
#
_symmetry.space_group_name_H-M   'P 1'
#
loop_
_entity.id
_entity.type
_entity.pdbx_description
1 polymer ?
#
loop_
_entity_poly.entity_id
_entity_poly.type
_entity_poly.pdbx_seq_one_letter_code
_entity_poly.pdbx_strand_id
1 'polypeptide(L)'
;MPKRTDISSVMIIGAGPIIIGQACEFDYSGAQACKALREEGYRVVLVNSNPATIMTDPNMADATYIEPITPAVVAKIIEKEVAAHPNDKMVLLPTMGGQTGLNTALALDEDGTLEKFNIELIGADRKAIEMAEDRKLFREAMDRLGIENPRATIAESMEEAMAAIDEVGLPAIIRPAFTMGGTGGGIAYNRDDYEKICKSGIDASPVNQILIDESLLGWKEYEMEVVRDKADNAIIICAIENVDPMGVHTGDSITVAPALTLTDKEYQLMRTHSVNVLREIGVETGGSNVQWSVNPADGRMVVIEMNPRVSRSSALASKATGFPIAKVAAKLAVGYTLDELDNDITKVTPASFEPSIDYVVTKIPRFAFEKFPGAQNDLTTAMKSVGEVMSIGRTIHESMQKALASMETGLTGFDEIEIDGMPSDENIVKAKDPSGSLSHILLGADAEAQEAIDKSLTKAMSQQTPDRLLHIAHSMRFGFSDDEINAITKFDPWFLARIREIIQIEQDIIDNGLPTDEKAIRRIKMHGFTDARLAKMSGQNERDIRINRTKLGVTACFKRIDTCAAEFEAQTPYMYSTYEADAMGTVECEARPSDRKKVVILGGGPNRIGQGIEFDYCCCHACYALTDAGYETIMVNCNPETVSTDYDTSDRLYFEPLTMENVMEILRVEQENGTLHGVIVQFGGQTPLKLANDLEAEGIPILGTTPDAIDLAEDRERFQQLLEGLDLKQPYNGIAHSGEEAFEIAQDVGYPLVIRPSYVLGGRAMEIIRSDDQLNRYINEAVKVSGDSPVLLDSYLVGAIEVDVDALCDGENVHVAGIMQHIEEAGVHSGDSACSLPPYSLSDEIIAEMTRQTEAMAIGLNVVGLMNVQFAIKDDVIFILEVNPRASRTVPFVAKAINSPIASIAAQVMAGAKLSDFDLKSPRPDHFAVKEAVMPFNRFPGVDPLLGPEMRSTGEVMGLDKSFERAFLKSQLGASTPLPSSGTVFISIKNSDKDTLILEAAQILSGLGFTILATGGTSTWLADNGVQNTRVQKVYEGRPNIVDTLKDGGVDLIFNTTEGTQSLEDSRDIRSAALYDKIAYYTTAAASNAAAKAIRNMSEGEIEVMALQEY
;
A
#
# COMPACT_ATOMS: atom_id res chain seq x y z
N MET A 1 -20.52 17.48 29.27
CA MET A 1 -19.53 18.58 29.34
C MET A 1 -18.79 18.44 28.04
N PRO A 2 -19.13 19.27 27.04
CA PRO A 2 -18.87 18.94 25.64
C PRO A 2 -17.39 18.91 25.30
N LYS A 3 -16.75 20.07 25.19
CA LYS A 3 -15.31 20.20 24.93
C LYS A 3 -14.50 20.30 26.24
N ARG A 4 -13.34 19.63 26.34
CA ARG A 4 -12.37 19.86 27.42
C ARG A 4 -11.69 21.21 27.28
N THR A 5 -11.87 22.07 28.28
CA THR A 5 -11.28 23.42 28.33
C THR A 5 -9.95 23.48 29.06
N ASP A 6 -9.54 22.38 29.70
CA ASP A 6 -8.24 22.29 30.36
C ASP A 6 -7.10 21.99 29.39
N ILE A 7 -7.41 21.52 28.17
CA ILE A 7 -6.46 21.21 27.10
C ILE A 7 -6.34 22.42 26.15
N SER A 8 -5.11 22.74 25.75
CA SER A 8 -4.83 23.79 24.76
C SER A 8 -4.22 23.22 23.49
N SER A 9 -3.30 22.25 23.64
CA SER A 9 -2.60 21.59 22.54
C SER A 9 -2.83 20.09 22.54
N VAL A 10 -3.01 19.48 21.37
CA VAL A 10 -3.08 18.02 21.18
C VAL A 10 -1.96 17.60 20.25
N MET A 11 -1.07 16.74 20.74
CA MET A 11 -0.05 16.09 19.94
C MET A 11 -0.57 14.77 19.39
N ILE A 12 -0.43 14.55 18.09
CA ILE A 12 -0.77 13.30 17.39
C ILE A 12 0.53 12.63 16.95
N ILE A 13 0.63 11.31 17.15
CA ILE A 13 1.70 10.49 16.57
C ILE A 13 1.12 9.78 15.34
N GLY A 14 1.70 10.05 14.16
CA GLY A 14 1.38 9.34 12.93
C GLY A 14 1.99 7.93 12.86
N ALA A 15 1.70 7.21 11.79
CA ALA A 15 2.15 5.82 11.63
C ALA A 15 3.60 5.68 11.13
N GLY A 16 4.16 6.73 10.52
CA GLY A 16 5.44 6.66 9.81
C GLY A 16 5.26 6.12 8.38
N PRO A 17 6.28 5.45 7.81
CA PRO A 17 6.24 4.95 6.45
C PRO A 17 5.20 3.84 6.27
N ILE A 18 4.71 3.72 5.03
CA ILE A 18 3.81 2.64 4.62
C ILE A 18 4.58 1.30 4.62
N ILE A 19 4.06 0.32 5.36
CA ILE A 19 4.56 -1.05 5.40
C ILE A 19 3.41 -2.05 5.28
N ILE A 20 3.71 -3.29 4.87
CA ILE A 20 2.71 -4.37 4.90
C ILE A 20 2.18 -4.53 6.34
N GLY A 21 0.86 -4.38 6.47
CA GLY A 21 0.13 -4.42 7.74
C GLY A 21 -0.16 -3.06 8.37
N GLN A 22 0.49 -1.97 7.93
CA GLN A 22 0.25 -0.61 8.40
C GLN A 22 0.44 0.37 7.23
N ALA A 23 -0.66 0.73 6.57
CA ALA A 23 -0.65 1.43 5.30
C ALA A 23 -1.41 2.77 5.36
N CYS A 24 -2.14 3.10 4.30
CA CYS A 24 -2.71 4.44 4.07
C CYS A 24 -3.84 4.77 5.06
N GLU A 25 -4.42 3.76 5.71
CA GLU A 25 -5.53 3.91 6.65
C GLU A 25 -5.22 4.88 7.80
N PHE A 26 -3.94 5.07 8.11
CA PHE A 26 -3.47 5.97 9.16
C PHE A 26 -3.19 7.40 8.67
N ASP A 27 -2.93 7.61 7.38
CA ASP A 27 -3.00 8.97 6.81
C ASP A 27 -4.45 9.46 6.80
N TYR A 28 -5.38 8.62 6.32
CA TYR A 28 -6.81 8.91 6.39
C TYR A 28 -7.27 9.22 7.81
N SER A 29 -6.97 8.35 8.77
CA SER A 29 -7.37 8.54 10.17
C SER A 29 -6.68 9.75 10.81
N GLY A 30 -5.38 9.93 10.56
CA GLY A 30 -4.60 11.05 11.07
C GLY A 30 -5.09 12.39 10.51
N ALA A 31 -5.38 12.48 9.21
CA ALA A 31 -5.91 13.66 8.57
C ALA A 31 -7.30 14.04 9.13
N GLN A 32 -8.19 13.06 9.34
CA GLN A 32 -9.48 13.28 9.99
C GLN A 32 -9.32 13.79 11.42
N ALA A 33 -8.41 13.21 12.21
CA ALA A 33 -8.16 13.65 13.58
C ALA A 33 -7.60 15.09 13.63
N CYS A 34 -6.63 15.41 12.77
CA CYS A 34 -6.08 16.76 12.61
C CYS A 34 -7.18 17.78 12.29
N LYS A 35 -8.01 17.49 11.27
CA LYS A 35 -9.12 18.35 10.87
C LYS A 35 -10.13 18.54 12.00
N ALA A 36 -10.56 17.45 12.64
CA ALA A 36 -11.53 17.49 13.74
C ALA A 36 -11.06 18.37 14.90
N LEU A 37 -9.82 18.21 15.34
CA LEU A 37 -9.30 18.94 16.49
C LEU A 37 -9.07 20.42 16.18
N ARG A 38 -8.68 20.76 14.94
CA ARG A 38 -8.57 22.15 14.47
C ARG A 38 -9.93 22.83 14.36
N GLU A 39 -10.96 22.14 13.87
CA GLU A 39 -12.34 22.64 13.84
C GLU A 39 -12.84 22.98 15.25
N GLU A 40 -12.45 22.19 16.25
CA GLU A 40 -12.76 22.46 17.65
C GLU A 40 -11.90 23.59 18.25
N GLY A 41 -10.88 24.09 17.54
CA GLY A 41 -10.01 25.18 17.98
C GLY A 41 -8.92 24.76 18.96
N TYR A 42 -8.46 23.50 18.89
CA TYR A 42 -7.23 23.09 19.54
C TYR A 42 -6.02 23.44 18.68
N ARG A 43 -4.88 23.70 19.33
CA ARG A 43 -3.60 23.70 18.65
C ARG A 43 -3.18 22.26 18.41
N VAL A 44 -2.91 21.88 17.17
CA VAL A 44 -2.51 20.52 16.80
C VAL A 44 -1.02 20.47 16.50
N VAL A 45 -0.32 19.58 17.21
CA VAL A 45 1.06 19.20 16.93
C VAL A 45 1.02 17.81 16.30
N LEU A 46 1.70 17.61 15.19
CA LEU A 46 1.77 16.30 14.53
C LEU A 46 3.21 15.88 14.34
N VAL A 47 3.53 14.61 14.59
CA VAL A 47 4.78 13.98 14.14
C VAL A 47 4.48 12.81 13.22
N ASN A 48 5.02 12.83 12.00
CA ASN A 48 4.96 11.70 11.07
C ASN A 48 6.12 11.78 10.06
N SER A 49 6.96 10.75 9.97
CA SER A 49 8.13 10.73 9.09
C SER A 49 7.80 10.57 7.60
N ASN A 50 6.57 10.19 7.25
CA ASN A 50 6.17 9.94 5.86
C ASN A 50 5.72 11.24 5.15
N PRO A 51 6.48 11.72 4.14
CA PRO A 51 6.19 12.97 3.43
C PRO A 51 5.00 12.86 2.46
N ALA A 52 4.60 11.65 2.07
CA ALA A 52 3.57 11.43 1.06
C ALA A 52 2.14 11.50 1.62
N THR A 53 2.00 11.92 2.86
CA THR A 53 0.72 11.95 3.58
C THR A 53 0.03 13.32 3.48
N ILE A 54 -1.30 13.34 3.46
CA ILE A 54 -2.09 14.58 3.57
C ILE A 54 -2.00 15.14 4.98
N MET A 55 -1.99 14.29 6.01
CA MET A 55 -1.91 14.76 7.40
C MET A 55 -0.66 15.61 7.67
N THR A 56 0.43 15.43 6.91
CA THR A 56 1.67 16.24 7.02
C THR A 56 1.67 17.50 6.17
N ASP A 57 0.58 17.85 5.48
CA ASP A 57 0.52 19.13 4.81
C ASP A 57 0.63 20.28 5.83
N PRO A 58 1.35 21.37 5.49
CA PRO A 58 1.62 22.48 6.42
C PRO A 58 0.36 23.10 7.06
N ASN A 59 -0.80 23.02 6.40
CA ASN A 59 -2.05 23.63 6.85
C ASN A 59 -2.93 22.69 7.70
N MET A 60 -2.58 21.40 7.78
CA MET A 60 -3.34 20.37 8.50
C MET A 60 -3.08 20.36 10.01
N ALA A 61 -1.96 20.91 10.46
CA ALA A 61 -1.62 21.08 11.87
C ALA A 61 -0.95 22.44 12.10
N ASP A 62 -0.87 22.89 13.35
CA ASP A 62 -0.19 24.15 13.69
C ASP A 62 1.33 23.99 13.74
N ALA A 63 1.80 22.79 14.11
CA ALA A 63 3.21 22.39 14.02
C ALA A 63 3.30 20.96 13.49
N THR A 64 3.84 20.80 12.29
CA THR A 64 3.98 19.52 11.60
C THR A 64 5.44 19.10 11.58
N TYR A 65 5.80 18.03 12.27
CA TYR A 65 7.14 17.47 12.31
C TYR A 65 7.24 16.27 11.35
N ILE A 66 7.96 16.45 10.25
CA ILE A 66 8.40 15.34 9.40
C ILE A 66 9.75 14.87 9.94
N GLU A 67 9.68 14.09 11.02
CA GLU A 67 10.83 13.65 11.82
C GLU A 67 10.69 12.16 12.17
N PRO A 68 11.80 11.45 12.48
CA PRO A 68 11.76 10.04 12.85
C PRO A 68 10.88 9.78 14.08
N ILE A 69 9.98 8.79 13.98
CA ILE A 69 9.07 8.44 15.08
C ILE A 69 9.79 7.48 16.05
N THR A 70 10.73 8.03 16.82
CA THR A 70 11.44 7.33 17.89
C THR A 70 11.16 8.01 19.22
N PRO A 71 11.18 7.30 20.36
CA PRO A 71 10.95 7.92 21.67
C PRO A 71 11.88 9.11 21.93
N ALA A 72 13.16 9.01 21.57
CA ALA A 72 14.12 10.10 21.75
C ALA A 72 13.81 11.36 20.93
N VAL A 73 13.37 11.21 19.68
CA VAL A 73 13.01 12.35 18.82
C VAL A 73 11.67 12.95 19.25
N VAL A 74 10.67 12.12 19.57
CA VAL A 74 9.37 12.58 20.04
C VAL A 74 9.49 13.30 21.39
N ALA A 75 10.36 12.83 22.29
CA ALA A 75 10.69 13.53 23.53
C ALA A 75 11.25 14.94 23.29
N LYS A 76 12.11 15.11 22.28
CA LYS A 76 12.64 16.42 21.87
C LYS A 76 11.55 17.34 21.31
N ILE A 77 10.61 16.80 20.54
CA ILE A 77 9.44 17.56 20.05
C ILE A 77 8.60 18.03 21.24
N ILE A 78 8.28 17.13 22.17
CA ILE A 78 7.54 17.47 23.40
C ILE A 78 8.25 18.59 24.17
N GLU A 79 9.56 18.45 24.40
CA GLU A 79 10.36 19.45 25.10
C GLU A 79 10.30 20.82 24.41
N LYS A 80 10.48 20.86 23.08
CA LYS A 80 10.43 22.10 22.29
C LYS A 80 9.05 22.75 22.35
N GLU A 81 7.99 21.98 22.16
CA GLU A 81 6.61 22.48 22.12
C GLU A 81 6.14 22.98 23.48
N VAL A 82 6.46 22.27 24.57
CA VAL A 82 6.17 22.72 25.93
C VAL A 82 6.97 23.98 26.28
N ALA A 83 8.23 24.07 25.84
CA ALA A 83 9.05 25.26 26.06
C ALA A 83 8.54 26.48 25.27
N ALA A 84 8.05 26.28 24.05
CA ALA A 84 7.45 27.33 23.22
C ALA A 84 6.07 27.78 23.74
N HIS A 85 5.32 26.87 24.37
CA HIS A 85 3.96 27.09 24.87
C HIS A 85 3.82 26.73 26.37
N PRO A 86 4.54 27.40 27.29
CA PRO A 86 4.65 26.97 28.70
C PRO A 86 3.37 27.16 29.53
N ASN A 87 2.38 27.87 29.00
CA ASN A 87 1.08 28.06 29.67
C ASN A 87 0.00 27.11 29.14
N ASP A 88 0.29 26.37 28.07
CA ASP A 88 -0.64 25.47 27.42
C ASP A 88 -0.56 24.09 28.08
N LYS A 89 -1.71 23.46 28.33
CA LYS A 89 -1.72 22.02 28.61
C LYS A 89 -1.68 21.28 27.29
N MET A 90 -0.59 20.57 27.05
CA MET A 90 -0.46 19.65 25.93
C MET A 90 -0.81 18.22 26.36
N VAL A 91 -1.53 17.50 25.50
CA VAL A 91 -1.87 16.09 25.68
C VAL A 91 -1.44 15.28 24.45
N LEU A 92 -1.36 13.96 24.57
CA LEU A 92 -0.91 13.07 23.51
C LEU A 92 -2.04 12.10 23.09
N LEU A 93 -2.33 12.05 21.79
CA LEU A 93 -3.29 11.14 21.17
C LEU A 93 -2.54 10.06 20.35
N PRO A 94 -2.31 8.86 20.91
CA PRO A 94 -1.50 7.82 20.27
C PRO A 94 -2.30 6.87 19.36
N THR A 95 -3.63 6.97 19.37
CA THR A 95 -4.54 5.97 18.78
C THR A 95 -4.77 6.13 17.27
N MET A 96 -4.09 7.09 16.62
CA MET A 96 -4.23 7.39 15.18
C MET A 96 -3.03 6.90 14.34
N GLY A 97 -1.95 6.44 14.98
CA GLY A 97 -0.68 6.09 14.32
C GLY A 97 -0.37 4.60 14.26
N GLY A 98 -1.39 3.74 14.27
CA GLY A 98 -1.19 2.28 14.27
C GLY A 98 -0.38 1.79 15.47
N GLN A 99 0.43 0.75 15.29
CA GLN A 99 1.28 0.25 16.37
C GLN A 99 2.45 1.20 16.65
N THR A 100 2.97 1.90 15.62
CA THR A 100 4.06 2.86 15.79
C THR A 100 3.69 3.93 16.82
N GLY A 101 2.46 4.46 16.73
CA GLY A 101 1.91 5.42 17.68
C GLY A 101 1.81 4.88 19.10
N LEU A 102 1.24 3.68 19.27
CA LEU A 102 1.07 3.05 20.57
C LEU A 102 2.41 2.71 21.23
N ASN A 103 3.32 2.04 20.51
CA ASN A 103 4.63 1.63 21.03
C ASN A 103 5.48 2.85 21.43
N THR A 104 5.45 3.93 20.63
CA THR A 104 6.18 5.16 20.95
C THR A 104 5.61 5.83 22.21
N ALA A 105 4.30 5.89 22.34
CA ALA A 105 3.64 6.48 23.51
C ALA A 105 3.92 5.68 24.79
N LEU A 106 3.89 4.35 24.74
CA LEU A 106 4.23 3.49 25.88
C LEU A 106 5.70 3.66 26.28
N ALA A 107 6.63 3.70 25.33
CA ALA A 107 8.05 3.89 25.62
C ALA A 107 8.33 5.26 26.29
N LEU A 108 7.65 6.33 25.85
CA LEU A 108 7.74 7.66 26.46
C LEU A 108 7.13 7.73 27.87
N ASP A 109 6.13 6.90 28.15
CA ASP A 109 5.56 6.80 29.50
C ASP A 109 6.51 6.01 30.41
N GLU A 110 7.08 4.91 29.91
CA GLU A 110 8.03 4.05 30.62
C GLU A 110 9.33 4.74 31.01
N ASP A 111 9.89 5.59 30.14
CA ASP A 111 11.11 6.33 30.44
C ASP A 111 10.88 7.59 31.30
N GLY A 112 9.61 7.88 31.64
CA GLY A 112 9.19 9.02 32.46
C GLY A 112 9.12 10.35 31.73
N THR A 113 9.25 10.36 30.39
CA THR A 113 9.15 11.60 29.59
C THR A 113 7.77 12.24 29.71
N LEU A 114 6.69 11.47 29.64
CA LEU A 114 5.34 12.01 29.75
C LEU A 114 5.09 12.64 31.14
N GLU A 115 5.55 11.99 32.22
CA GLU A 115 5.46 12.53 33.58
C GLU A 115 6.30 13.82 33.72
N LYS A 116 7.54 13.82 33.21
CA LYS A 116 8.45 14.97 33.26
C LYS A 116 7.83 16.23 32.65
N PHE A 117 7.10 16.09 31.55
CA PHE A 117 6.48 17.20 30.83
C PHE A 117 4.97 17.36 31.10
N ASN A 118 4.41 16.59 32.04
CA ASN A 118 2.98 16.60 32.40
C ASN A 118 2.06 16.40 31.17
N ILE A 119 2.41 15.43 30.33
CA ILE A 119 1.65 15.04 29.14
C ILE A 119 0.69 13.91 29.50
N GLU A 120 -0.60 14.15 29.30
CA GLU A 120 -1.67 13.17 29.51
C GLU A 120 -1.93 12.38 28.21
N LEU A 121 -2.05 11.05 28.31
CA LEU A 121 -2.56 10.22 27.22
C LEU A 121 -4.09 10.35 27.13
N ILE A 122 -4.60 10.71 25.94
CA ILE A 122 -6.04 10.79 25.65
C ILE A 122 -6.43 9.79 24.57
N GLY A 123 -7.73 9.47 24.46
CA GLY A 123 -8.23 8.44 23.57
C GLY A 123 -8.19 7.05 24.23
N ALA A 124 -6.98 6.57 24.52
CA ALA A 124 -6.72 5.38 25.32
C ALA A 124 -5.58 5.65 26.30
N ASP A 125 -5.76 5.26 27.57
CA ASP A 125 -4.71 5.39 28.58
C ASP A 125 -3.71 4.22 28.51
N ARG A 126 -2.59 4.34 29.24
CA ARG A 126 -1.56 3.28 29.30
C ARG A 126 -2.14 1.92 29.67
N LYS A 127 -3.02 1.87 30.67
CA LYS A 127 -3.57 0.62 31.20
C LYS A 127 -4.44 -0.07 30.16
N ALA A 128 -5.25 0.69 29.42
CA ALA A 128 -6.10 0.16 28.36
C ALA A 128 -5.27 -0.37 27.18
N ILE A 129 -4.23 0.38 26.78
CA ILE A 129 -3.32 -0.06 25.71
C ILE A 129 -2.60 -1.36 26.15
N GLU A 130 -1.99 -1.36 27.33
CA GLU A 130 -1.26 -2.52 27.85
C GLU A 130 -2.15 -3.75 28.03
N MET A 131 -3.38 -3.58 28.55
CA MET A 131 -4.32 -4.70 28.74
C MET A 131 -4.80 -5.32 27.42
N ALA A 132 -4.86 -4.55 26.35
CA ALA A 132 -5.25 -5.04 25.03
C ALA A 132 -4.09 -5.71 24.27
N GLU A 133 -2.90 -5.08 24.33
CA GLU A 133 -1.72 -5.51 23.57
C GLU A 133 -0.99 -6.67 24.22
N ASP A 134 -0.96 -6.74 25.57
CA ASP A 134 -0.46 -7.89 26.31
C ASP A 134 -1.50 -9.02 26.27
N ARG A 135 -1.13 -10.10 25.58
CA ARG A 135 -2.02 -11.25 25.34
C ARG A 135 -2.44 -11.97 26.63
N LYS A 136 -1.60 -11.93 27.68
CA LYS A 136 -1.94 -12.49 28.99
C LYS A 136 -2.99 -11.66 29.68
N LEU A 137 -2.77 -10.35 29.75
CA LEU A 137 -3.68 -9.41 30.41
C LEU A 137 -5.05 -9.40 29.72
N PHE A 138 -5.07 -9.44 28.38
CA PHE A 138 -6.29 -9.57 27.60
C PHE A 138 -7.06 -10.85 27.96
N ARG A 139 -6.38 -12.00 28.00
CA ARG A 139 -7.01 -13.28 28.36
C ARG A 139 -7.61 -13.25 29.77
N GLU A 140 -6.84 -12.75 30.74
CA GLU A 140 -7.30 -12.60 32.12
C GLU A 140 -8.53 -11.68 32.21
N ALA A 141 -8.61 -10.65 31.35
CA ALA A 141 -9.77 -9.76 31.25
C ALA A 141 -11.01 -10.50 30.73
N MET A 142 -10.86 -11.31 29.68
CA MET A 142 -11.95 -12.10 29.12
C MET A 142 -12.44 -13.18 30.09
N ASP A 143 -11.54 -13.82 30.84
CA ASP A 143 -11.88 -14.79 31.90
C ASP A 143 -12.73 -14.14 33.01
N ARG A 144 -12.44 -12.88 33.38
CA ARG A 144 -13.26 -12.11 34.33
C ARG A 144 -14.67 -11.81 33.80
N LEU A 145 -14.80 -11.57 32.50
CA LEU A 145 -16.08 -11.37 31.83
C LEU A 145 -16.84 -12.67 31.57
N GLY A 146 -16.19 -13.83 31.67
CA GLY A 146 -16.74 -15.11 31.25
C GLY A 146 -16.92 -15.21 29.72
N ILE A 147 -16.12 -14.45 28.97
CA ILE A 147 -16.06 -14.51 27.50
C ILE A 147 -14.98 -15.52 27.13
N GLU A 148 -15.33 -16.48 26.28
CA GLU A 148 -14.45 -17.57 25.92
C GLU A 148 -13.32 -17.12 24.99
N ASN A 149 -12.09 -17.57 25.30
CA ASN A 149 -10.92 -17.49 24.41
C ASN A 149 -10.58 -18.88 23.86
N PRO A 150 -9.86 -18.97 22.73
CA PRO A 150 -9.21 -20.22 22.34
C PRO A 150 -8.37 -20.77 23.48
N ARG A 151 -8.30 -22.10 23.65
CA ARG A 151 -7.34 -22.70 24.59
C ARG A 151 -5.93 -22.33 24.14
N ALA A 152 -5.11 -21.80 25.05
CA ALA A 152 -3.78 -21.30 24.70
C ALA A 152 -2.80 -21.35 25.86
N THR A 153 -1.51 -21.34 25.54
CA THR A 153 -0.40 -21.25 26.49
C THR A 153 0.56 -20.15 26.05
N ILE A 154 1.13 -19.43 27.01
CA ILE A 154 2.16 -18.40 26.76
C ILE A 154 3.54 -19.05 26.94
N ALA A 155 4.47 -18.70 26.05
CA ALA A 155 5.86 -19.10 26.16
C ALA A 155 6.78 -17.88 25.97
N GLU A 156 7.78 -17.77 26.84
CA GLU A 156 8.84 -16.76 26.79
C GLU A 156 10.20 -17.37 26.40
N SER A 157 10.22 -18.69 26.15
CA SER A 157 11.40 -19.42 25.70
C SER A 157 11.01 -20.61 24.82
N MET A 158 11.98 -21.09 24.03
CA MET A 158 11.79 -22.32 23.25
C MET A 158 11.52 -23.55 24.12
N GLU A 159 12.05 -23.61 25.34
CA GLU A 159 11.78 -24.73 26.26
C GLU A 159 10.30 -24.74 26.69
N GLU A 160 9.76 -23.58 27.05
CA GLU A 160 8.35 -23.42 27.40
C GLU A 160 7.43 -23.70 26.20
N ALA A 161 7.79 -23.18 25.01
CA ALA A 161 7.03 -23.44 23.79
C ALA A 161 7.00 -24.95 23.50
N MET A 162 8.14 -25.64 23.53
CA MET A 162 8.17 -27.08 23.24
C MET A 162 7.45 -27.92 24.30
N ALA A 163 7.28 -27.43 25.52
CA ALA A 163 6.44 -28.07 26.54
C ALA A 163 4.93 -27.86 26.29
N ALA A 164 4.54 -26.72 25.73
CA ALA A 164 3.15 -26.35 25.47
C ALA A 164 2.48 -27.20 24.36
N ILE A 165 3.27 -27.79 23.45
CA ILE A 165 2.74 -28.53 22.31
C ILE A 165 1.82 -29.71 22.69
N ASP A 166 2.13 -30.42 23.77
CA ASP A 166 1.35 -31.58 24.22
C ASP A 166 0.04 -31.15 24.91
N GLU A 167 -0.05 -29.90 25.36
CA GLU A 167 -1.24 -29.30 25.95
C GLU A 167 -2.18 -28.72 24.88
N VAL A 168 -1.64 -27.88 24.00
CA VAL A 168 -2.40 -27.16 22.96
C VAL A 168 -2.75 -28.06 21.78
N GLY A 169 -1.84 -28.95 21.38
CA GLY A 169 -1.99 -29.84 20.22
C GLY A 169 -1.62 -29.17 18.89
N LEU A 170 -1.60 -29.97 17.82
CA LEU A 170 -1.38 -29.52 16.45
C LEU A 170 -2.63 -29.77 15.58
N PRO A 171 -2.94 -28.91 14.59
CA PRO A 171 -2.24 -27.66 14.29
C PRO A 171 -2.33 -26.63 15.43
N ALA A 172 -1.32 -25.78 15.57
CA ALA A 172 -1.26 -24.69 16.55
C ALA A 172 -1.08 -23.35 15.85
N ILE A 173 -1.66 -22.29 16.41
CA ILE A 173 -1.48 -20.91 15.93
C ILE A 173 -0.50 -20.21 16.87
N ILE A 174 0.57 -19.63 16.32
CA ILE A 174 1.58 -18.90 17.09
C ILE A 174 1.43 -17.40 16.79
N ARG A 175 1.27 -16.60 17.84
CA ARG A 175 1.12 -15.13 17.76
C ARG A 175 2.09 -14.42 18.69
N PRO A 176 3.08 -13.67 18.18
CA PRO A 176 3.96 -12.87 19.00
C PRO A 176 3.25 -11.68 19.66
N ALA A 177 3.70 -11.29 20.85
CA ALA A 177 3.17 -10.10 21.55
C ALA A 177 3.77 -8.80 20.98
N PHE A 178 3.00 -7.70 21.04
CA PHE A 178 3.41 -6.36 20.57
C PHE A 178 3.88 -6.31 19.10
N THR A 179 3.44 -7.25 18.27
CA THR A 179 3.65 -7.23 16.81
C THR A 179 2.33 -6.99 16.08
N MET A 180 2.42 -6.48 14.85
CA MET A 180 1.26 -6.24 13.98
C MET A 180 1.26 -7.17 12.77
N GLY A 181 0.10 -7.35 12.14
CA GLY A 181 -0.04 -8.06 10.86
C GLY A 181 0.54 -9.48 10.90
N GLY A 182 0.50 -10.13 12.07
CA GLY A 182 1.05 -11.47 12.31
C GLY A 182 2.57 -11.61 12.15
N THR A 183 3.36 -10.53 12.29
CA THR A 183 4.83 -10.61 12.20
C THR A 183 5.40 -11.65 13.16
N GLY A 184 6.19 -12.61 12.64
CA GLY A 184 6.78 -13.71 13.42
C GLY A 184 5.79 -14.81 13.82
N GLY A 185 4.51 -14.65 13.53
CA GLY A 185 3.47 -15.65 13.76
C GLY A 185 3.27 -16.60 12.59
N GLY A 186 2.40 -17.59 12.79
CA GLY A 186 2.07 -18.56 11.74
C GLY A 186 1.25 -19.73 12.24
N ILE A 187 0.99 -20.67 11.33
CA ILE A 187 0.28 -21.92 11.62
C ILE A 187 1.30 -23.06 11.58
N ALA A 188 1.44 -23.77 12.69
CA ALA A 188 2.25 -24.97 12.77
C ALA A 188 1.38 -26.21 12.54
N TYR A 189 1.58 -26.93 11.43
CA TYR A 189 0.85 -28.19 11.15
C TYR A 189 1.54 -29.42 11.73
N ASN A 190 2.86 -29.33 11.92
CA ASN A 190 3.70 -30.39 12.44
C ASN A 190 4.76 -29.83 13.42
N ARG A 191 5.53 -30.71 14.07
CA ARG A 191 6.54 -30.30 15.07
C ARG A 191 7.69 -29.48 14.48
N ASP A 192 8.06 -29.72 13.23
CA ASP A 192 9.14 -28.98 12.57
C ASP A 192 8.71 -27.56 12.23
N ASP A 193 7.45 -27.38 11.79
CA ASP A 193 6.85 -26.05 11.61
C ASP A 193 6.81 -25.33 12.96
N TYR A 194 6.35 -26.03 14.00
CA TYR A 194 6.20 -25.49 15.35
C TYR A 194 7.51 -24.92 15.90
N GLU A 195 8.59 -25.68 15.84
CA GLU A 195 9.90 -25.23 16.33
C GLU A 195 10.39 -23.97 15.59
N LYS A 196 10.23 -23.95 14.25
CA LYS A 196 10.66 -22.81 13.42
C LYS A 196 9.84 -21.55 13.70
N ILE A 197 8.52 -21.67 13.76
CA ILE A 197 7.62 -20.54 13.95
C ILE A 197 7.74 -20.00 15.37
N CYS A 198 7.80 -20.86 16.40
CA CYS A 198 8.01 -20.42 17.79
C CYS A 198 9.32 -19.64 17.92
N LYS A 199 10.41 -20.12 17.30
CA LYS A 199 11.68 -19.41 17.31
C LYS A 199 11.58 -18.05 16.64
N SER A 200 11.03 -18.01 15.42
CA SER A 200 10.82 -16.76 14.69
C SER A 200 9.93 -15.77 15.44
N GLY A 201 8.93 -16.27 16.18
CA GLY A 201 8.00 -15.44 16.93
C GLY A 201 8.61 -14.84 18.19
N ILE A 202 9.41 -15.62 18.93
CA ILE A 202 10.15 -15.11 20.09
C ILE A 202 11.15 -14.05 19.65
N ASP A 203 11.91 -14.30 18.58
CA ASP A 203 12.89 -13.34 18.03
C ASP A 203 12.20 -12.06 17.52
N ALA A 204 10.97 -12.14 17.01
CA ALA A 204 10.21 -10.99 16.50
C ALA A 204 9.52 -10.16 17.59
N SER A 205 9.16 -10.76 18.73
CA SER A 205 8.47 -10.10 19.83
C SER A 205 9.42 -9.16 20.60
N PRO A 206 9.11 -7.86 20.76
CA PRO A 206 9.93 -6.94 21.58
C PRO A 206 10.13 -7.40 23.03
N VAL A 207 9.22 -8.22 23.55
CA VAL A 207 9.23 -8.74 24.93
C VAL A 207 9.54 -10.25 25.00
N ASN A 208 10.05 -10.85 23.91
CA ASN A 208 10.35 -12.29 23.80
C ASN A 208 9.17 -13.23 24.15
N GLN A 209 7.92 -12.83 23.90
CA GLN A 209 6.72 -13.58 24.29
C GLN A 209 5.91 -14.00 23.05
N ILE A 210 5.47 -15.26 23.04
CA ILE A 210 4.51 -15.79 22.08
C ILE A 210 3.30 -16.41 22.78
N LEU A 211 2.13 -16.25 22.17
CA LEU A 211 0.91 -16.98 22.49
C LEU A 211 0.75 -18.16 21.53
N ILE A 212 0.48 -19.34 22.07
CA ILE A 212 0.31 -20.58 21.32
C ILE A 212 -1.13 -21.06 21.52
N ASP A 213 -1.97 -20.83 20.52
CA ASP A 213 -3.41 -21.11 20.55
C ASP A 213 -3.73 -22.45 19.89
N GLU A 214 -4.81 -23.07 20.37
CA GLU A 214 -5.47 -24.16 19.67
C GLU A 214 -5.93 -23.69 18.29
N SER A 215 -5.84 -24.58 17.30
CA SER A 215 -6.30 -24.26 15.96
C SER A 215 -7.81 -24.09 15.91
N LEU A 216 -8.24 -22.95 15.39
CA LEU A 216 -9.60 -22.67 14.96
C LEU A 216 -9.73 -22.66 13.43
N LEU A 217 -8.79 -23.31 12.73
CA LEU A 217 -8.76 -23.30 11.26
C LEU A 217 -10.10 -23.76 10.67
N GLY A 218 -10.62 -22.97 9.73
CA GLY A 218 -11.88 -23.26 9.08
C GLY A 218 -13.14 -22.78 9.81
N TRP A 219 -13.02 -22.16 10.99
CA TRP A 219 -14.14 -21.46 11.62
C TRP A 219 -14.43 -20.15 10.88
N LYS A 220 -15.63 -19.61 11.09
CA LYS A 220 -16.00 -18.28 10.58
C LYS A 220 -15.25 -17.22 11.39
N GLU A 221 -14.88 -16.11 10.74
CA GLU A 221 -14.16 -14.99 11.36
C GLU A 221 -14.94 -13.69 11.15
N TYR A 222 -15.09 -12.91 12.23
CA TYR A 222 -15.88 -11.69 12.26
C TYR A 222 -15.12 -10.57 12.96
N GLU A 223 -15.45 -9.33 12.61
CA GLU A 223 -14.92 -8.14 13.25
C GLU A 223 -16.06 -7.19 13.60
N MET A 224 -15.98 -6.53 14.76
CA MET A 224 -16.88 -5.46 15.15
C MET A 224 -16.11 -4.18 15.41
N GLU A 225 -16.46 -3.12 14.68
CA GLU A 225 -15.98 -1.77 14.94
C GLU A 225 -16.88 -1.12 15.99
N VAL A 226 -16.30 -0.78 17.14
CA VAL A 226 -17.03 -0.27 18.30
C VAL A 226 -16.52 1.12 18.65
N VAL A 227 -17.43 2.04 18.94
CA VAL A 227 -17.09 3.38 19.45
C VAL A 227 -17.73 3.56 20.83
N ARG A 228 -16.95 4.06 21.79
CA ARG A 228 -17.39 4.34 23.16
C ARG A 228 -16.99 5.73 23.61
N ASP A 229 -17.87 6.38 24.39
CA ASP A 229 -17.62 7.68 25.00
C ASP A 229 -17.59 7.65 26.54
N LYS A 230 -17.18 8.79 27.12
CA LYS A 230 -17.04 8.95 28.58
C LYS A 230 -18.35 8.90 29.37
N ALA A 231 -19.51 8.96 28.69
CA ALA A 231 -20.82 8.76 29.30
C ALA A 231 -21.23 7.28 29.29
N ASP A 232 -20.33 6.39 28.85
CA ASP A 232 -20.56 4.96 28.66
C ASP A 232 -21.61 4.65 27.58
N ASN A 233 -21.86 5.59 26.67
CA ASN A 233 -22.53 5.25 25.41
C ASN A 233 -21.57 4.40 24.58
N ALA A 234 -22.08 3.31 24.01
CA ALA A 234 -21.30 2.42 23.15
C ALA A 234 -22.18 1.92 21.99
N ILE A 235 -21.62 1.97 20.78
CA ILE A 235 -22.31 1.66 19.52
C ILE A 235 -21.43 0.75 18.64
N ILE A 236 -22.07 -0.16 17.91
CA ILE A 236 -21.42 -0.89 16.81
C ILE A 236 -21.57 -0.07 15.54
N ILE A 237 -20.44 0.35 14.97
CA ILE A 237 -20.42 1.08 13.70
C ILE A 237 -20.58 0.12 12.52
N CYS A 238 -19.87 -1.00 12.56
CA CYS A 238 -19.90 -1.97 11.48
C CYS A 238 -19.61 -3.37 12.03
N ALA A 239 -20.26 -4.37 11.43
CA ALA A 239 -19.93 -5.77 11.62
C ALA A 239 -19.45 -6.34 10.27
N ILE A 240 -18.26 -6.91 10.27
CA ILE A 240 -17.59 -7.44 9.09
C ILE A 240 -17.53 -8.96 9.20
N GLU A 241 -17.84 -9.65 8.11
CA GLU A 241 -17.70 -11.11 7.98
C GLU A 241 -16.59 -11.42 6.99
N ASN A 242 -15.66 -12.30 7.37
CA ASN A 242 -14.61 -12.77 6.47
C ASN A 242 -15.18 -13.90 5.59
N VAL A 243 -14.95 -13.81 4.28
CA VAL A 243 -15.31 -14.86 3.32
C VAL A 243 -14.29 -16.00 3.39
N ASP A 244 -13.00 -15.64 3.50
CA ASP A 244 -11.96 -16.58 3.87
C ASP A 244 -12.15 -16.99 5.35
N PRO A 245 -12.15 -18.28 5.68
CA PRO A 245 -12.29 -18.74 7.06
C PRO A 245 -10.99 -18.55 7.86
N MET A 246 -11.10 -18.64 9.19
CA MET A 246 -9.97 -18.57 10.13
C MET A 246 -8.75 -19.35 9.64
N GLY A 247 -7.60 -18.68 9.63
CA GLY A 247 -6.32 -19.19 9.13
C GLY A 247 -5.66 -18.26 8.12
N VAL A 248 -6.45 -17.42 7.47
CA VAL A 248 -5.99 -16.26 6.70
C VAL A 248 -6.19 -15.02 7.57
N HIS A 249 -5.16 -14.19 7.70
CA HIS A 249 -5.29 -12.94 8.46
C HIS A 249 -6.35 -12.03 7.82
N THR A 250 -7.20 -11.36 8.60
CA THR A 250 -8.29 -10.48 8.09
C THR A 250 -7.86 -9.49 7.00
N GLY A 251 -6.69 -8.86 7.17
CA GLY A 251 -6.06 -8.01 6.15
C GLY A 251 -5.72 -8.71 4.81
N ASP A 252 -5.44 -10.01 4.80
CA ASP A 252 -5.24 -10.84 3.61
C ASP A 252 -6.49 -11.61 3.17
N SER A 253 -7.59 -11.51 3.93
CA SER A 253 -8.89 -12.11 3.62
C SER A 253 -9.74 -11.21 2.72
N ILE A 254 -10.60 -11.84 1.92
CA ILE A 254 -11.79 -11.20 1.38
C ILE A 254 -12.79 -11.01 2.52
N THR A 255 -13.34 -9.81 2.65
CA THR A 255 -14.30 -9.49 3.72
C THR A 255 -15.52 -8.75 3.17
N VAL A 256 -16.64 -8.87 3.88
CA VAL A 256 -17.91 -8.21 3.52
C VAL A 256 -18.51 -7.49 4.70
N ALA A 257 -19.22 -6.40 4.42
CA ALA A 257 -20.08 -5.70 5.37
C ALA A 257 -21.51 -5.56 4.81
N PRO A 258 -22.56 -5.82 5.60
CA PRO A 258 -22.51 -6.25 7.00
C PRO A 258 -22.19 -7.76 7.11
N ALA A 259 -22.17 -8.30 8.33
CA ALA A 259 -22.23 -9.75 8.54
C ALA A 259 -23.53 -10.34 7.94
N LEU A 260 -23.41 -11.46 7.23
CA LEU A 260 -24.47 -12.05 6.40
C LEU A 260 -25.00 -13.38 6.94
N THR A 261 -24.17 -14.16 7.66
CA THR A 261 -24.50 -15.54 8.07
C THR A 261 -24.69 -15.73 9.57
N LEU A 262 -24.77 -14.64 10.34
CA LEU A 262 -25.18 -14.70 11.75
C LEU A 262 -26.70 -14.58 11.87
N THR A 263 -27.29 -15.41 12.73
CA THR A 263 -28.64 -15.11 13.23
C THR A 263 -28.59 -13.86 14.10
N ASP A 264 -29.71 -13.13 14.20
CA ASP A 264 -29.78 -11.96 15.09
C ASP A 264 -29.37 -12.30 16.54
N LYS A 265 -29.68 -13.50 17.04
CA LYS A 265 -29.25 -13.92 18.38
C LYS A 265 -27.73 -14.01 18.53
N GLU A 266 -27.05 -14.57 17.55
CA GLU A 266 -25.58 -14.65 17.55
C GLU A 266 -25.00 -13.24 17.38
N TYR A 267 -25.57 -12.42 16.51
CA TYR A 267 -25.18 -11.03 16.34
C TYR A 267 -25.31 -10.23 17.63
N GLN A 268 -26.45 -10.29 18.33
CA GLN A 268 -26.66 -9.57 19.59
C GLN A 268 -25.73 -10.05 20.71
N LEU A 269 -25.38 -11.35 20.72
CA LEU A 269 -24.40 -11.89 21.66
C LEU A 269 -23.01 -11.30 21.39
N MET A 270 -22.55 -11.36 20.13
CA MET A 270 -21.27 -10.79 19.70
C MET A 270 -21.21 -9.28 19.95
N ARG A 271 -22.29 -8.55 19.64
CA ARG A 271 -22.44 -7.12 19.91
C ARG A 271 -22.30 -6.79 21.39
N THR A 272 -23.06 -7.50 22.23
CA THR A 272 -23.03 -7.30 23.69
C THR A 272 -21.64 -7.57 24.25
N HIS A 273 -21.00 -8.64 23.79
CA HIS A 273 -19.67 -8.97 24.22
C HIS A 273 -18.62 -7.97 23.74
N SER A 274 -18.68 -7.50 22.50
CA SER A 274 -17.76 -6.47 21.98
C SER A 274 -17.79 -5.20 22.83
N VAL A 275 -18.99 -4.74 23.21
CA VAL A 275 -19.14 -3.60 24.14
C VAL A 275 -18.55 -3.90 25.53
N ASN A 276 -18.76 -5.10 26.06
CA ASN A 276 -18.21 -5.49 27.36
C ASN A 276 -16.68 -5.61 27.33
N VAL A 277 -16.09 -6.06 26.21
CA VAL A 277 -14.64 -6.07 26.00
C VAL A 277 -14.08 -4.67 26.14
N LEU A 278 -14.62 -3.68 25.41
CA LEU A 278 -14.14 -2.29 25.51
C LEU A 278 -14.23 -1.73 26.94
N ARG A 279 -15.33 -2.04 27.65
CA ARG A 279 -15.53 -1.61 29.05
C ARG A 279 -14.49 -2.21 30.00
N GLU A 280 -14.18 -3.49 29.85
CA GLU A 280 -13.22 -4.18 30.71
C GLU A 280 -11.78 -3.73 30.43
N ILE A 281 -11.42 -3.60 29.16
CA ILE A 281 -10.10 -3.08 28.75
C ILE A 281 -9.93 -1.62 29.21
N GLY A 282 -11.01 -0.84 29.21
CA GLY A 282 -11.00 0.54 29.69
C GLY A 282 -10.84 1.58 28.58
N VAL A 283 -11.20 1.25 27.34
CA VAL A 283 -11.26 2.25 26.25
C VAL A 283 -12.52 3.09 26.46
N GLU A 284 -12.36 4.29 27.01
CA GLU A 284 -13.48 5.18 27.39
C GLU A 284 -13.79 6.27 26.37
N THR A 285 -12.87 6.65 25.49
CA THR A 285 -13.04 7.82 24.60
C THR A 285 -12.47 7.59 23.21
N GLY A 286 -13.01 6.63 22.46
CA GLY A 286 -12.47 6.30 21.14
C GLY A 286 -13.13 5.11 20.43
N GLY A 287 -12.56 4.77 19.28
CA GLY A 287 -12.92 3.57 18.52
C GLY A 287 -11.94 2.42 18.77
N SER A 288 -12.46 1.19 18.73
CA SER A 288 -11.70 -0.07 18.79
C SER A 288 -12.30 -1.11 17.86
N ASN A 289 -11.45 -2.01 17.37
CA ASN A 289 -11.86 -3.20 16.65
C ASN A 289 -11.83 -4.42 17.60
N VAL A 290 -12.84 -5.28 17.55
CA VAL A 290 -12.90 -6.56 18.30
C VAL A 290 -13.10 -7.71 17.32
N GLN A 291 -12.23 -8.72 17.39
CA GLN A 291 -12.26 -9.88 16.50
C GLN A 291 -12.85 -11.11 17.17
N TRP A 292 -13.62 -11.87 16.39
CA TRP A 292 -14.38 -13.02 16.85
C TRP A 292 -14.22 -14.20 15.90
N SER A 293 -14.30 -15.40 16.43
CA SER A 293 -14.50 -16.60 15.63
C SER A 293 -15.72 -17.38 16.09
N VAL A 294 -16.46 -17.94 15.12
CA VAL A 294 -17.68 -18.72 15.36
C VAL A 294 -17.57 -20.08 14.68
N ASN A 295 -17.75 -21.14 15.45
CA ASN A 295 -17.82 -22.49 14.93
C ASN A 295 -19.11 -22.68 14.12
N PRO A 296 -19.04 -22.94 12.79
CA PRO A 296 -20.23 -23.11 11.98
C PRO A 296 -21.05 -24.36 12.35
N ALA A 297 -20.46 -25.33 13.07
CA ALA A 297 -21.15 -26.58 13.42
C ALA A 297 -22.10 -26.44 14.62
N ASP A 298 -21.79 -25.60 15.61
CA ASP A 298 -22.51 -25.52 16.88
C ASP A 298 -22.74 -24.09 17.42
N GLY A 299 -22.18 -23.06 16.78
CA GLY A 299 -22.30 -21.68 17.20
C GLY A 299 -21.41 -21.29 18.38
N ARG A 300 -20.43 -22.13 18.80
CA ARG A 300 -19.42 -21.73 19.80
C ARG A 300 -18.71 -20.48 19.30
N MET A 301 -18.70 -19.44 20.14
CA MET A 301 -18.16 -18.12 19.83
C MET A 301 -17.01 -17.80 20.78
N VAL A 302 -15.88 -17.39 20.21
CA VAL A 302 -14.67 -17.04 20.97
C VAL A 302 -14.14 -15.69 20.51
N VAL A 303 -13.61 -14.92 21.45
CA VAL A 303 -12.92 -13.66 21.15
C VAL A 303 -11.46 -13.95 20.79
N ILE A 304 -10.94 -13.29 19.75
CA ILE A 304 -9.59 -13.53 19.23
C ILE A 304 -8.61 -12.47 19.74
N GLU A 305 -8.98 -11.20 19.59
CA GLU A 305 -8.24 -10.03 20.07
C GLU A 305 -9.10 -8.77 20.04
N MET A 306 -8.57 -7.69 20.61
CA MET A 306 -9.09 -6.34 20.39
C MET A 306 -7.93 -5.37 20.13
N ASN A 307 -8.18 -4.37 19.28
CA ASN A 307 -7.21 -3.34 18.95
C ASN A 307 -7.69 -1.99 19.54
N PRO A 308 -6.96 -1.38 20.51
CA PRO A 308 -7.42 -0.20 21.26
C PRO A 308 -7.18 1.12 20.50
N ARG A 309 -7.42 1.12 19.19
CA ARG A 309 -7.11 2.21 18.26
C ARG A 309 -7.93 2.08 16.97
N VAL A 310 -7.83 3.07 16.09
CA VAL A 310 -8.23 2.90 14.69
C VAL A 310 -7.35 1.85 13.99
N SER A 311 -7.88 1.25 12.93
CA SER A 311 -7.33 0.13 12.18
C SER A 311 -7.70 0.24 10.69
N ARG A 312 -7.14 -0.65 9.85
CA ARG A 312 -7.63 -0.83 8.47
C ARG A 312 -9.12 -1.14 8.42
N SER A 313 -9.59 -1.99 9.32
CA SER A 313 -11.00 -2.37 9.44
C SER A 313 -11.87 -1.17 9.83
N SER A 314 -11.35 -0.24 10.64
CA SER A 314 -12.06 1.00 10.97
C SER A 314 -12.14 1.97 9.78
N ALA A 315 -11.10 2.04 8.94
CA ALA A 315 -11.14 2.82 7.71
C ALA A 315 -12.14 2.21 6.72
N LEU A 316 -12.06 0.90 6.49
CA LEU A 316 -13.03 0.13 5.71
C LEU A 316 -14.46 0.35 6.20
N ALA A 317 -14.71 0.21 7.51
CA ALA A 317 -16.01 0.44 8.11
C ALA A 317 -16.51 1.89 7.95
N SER A 318 -15.61 2.87 8.07
CA SER A 318 -15.96 4.27 7.84
C SER A 318 -16.44 4.49 6.40
N LYS A 319 -15.72 3.92 5.42
CA LYS A 319 -16.13 4.01 4.00
C LYS A 319 -17.39 3.20 3.71
N ALA A 320 -17.53 2.02 4.31
CA ALA A 320 -18.68 1.14 4.11
C ALA A 320 -19.98 1.79 4.63
N THR A 321 -19.91 2.49 5.75
CA THR A 321 -21.10 3.01 6.43
C THR A 321 -21.36 4.49 6.17
N GLY A 322 -20.32 5.26 5.86
CA GLY A 322 -20.34 6.73 5.86
C GLY A 322 -20.09 7.36 7.23
N PHE A 323 -19.90 6.56 8.29
CA PHE A 323 -19.62 7.05 9.64
C PHE A 323 -18.11 7.33 9.83
N PRO A 324 -17.68 8.57 10.11
CA PRO A 324 -16.26 8.91 10.16
C PRO A 324 -15.63 8.57 11.53
N ILE A 325 -15.23 7.30 11.73
CA ILE A 325 -14.78 6.78 13.03
C ILE A 325 -13.62 7.61 13.62
N ALA A 326 -12.57 7.89 12.83
CA ALA A 326 -11.40 8.61 13.32
C ALA A 326 -11.73 10.06 13.73
N LYS A 327 -12.54 10.76 12.92
CA LYS A 327 -13.04 12.11 13.23
C LYS A 327 -13.83 12.13 14.55
N VAL A 328 -14.75 11.18 14.73
CA VAL A 328 -15.56 11.06 15.96
C VAL A 328 -14.67 10.71 17.15
N ALA A 329 -13.79 9.71 17.01
CA ALA A 329 -12.88 9.27 18.07
C ALA A 329 -11.96 10.42 18.55
N ALA A 330 -11.46 11.26 17.65
CA ALA A 330 -10.68 12.44 18.01
C ALA A 330 -11.49 13.45 18.86
N LYS A 331 -12.77 13.68 18.53
CA LYS A 331 -13.65 14.55 19.33
C LYS A 331 -14.00 13.92 20.69
N LEU A 332 -14.21 12.61 20.75
CA LEU A 332 -14.45 11.90 22.01
C LEU A 332 -13.24 11.98 22.94
N ALA A 333 -12.02 11.87 22.41
CA ALA A 333 -10.77 11.96 23.17
C ALA A 333 -10.59 13.31 23.88
N VAL A 334 -11.17 14.38 23.34
CA VAL A 334 -11.19 15.72 23.94
C VAL A 334 -12.48 16.03 24.70
N GLY A 335 -13.25 14.99 25.01
CA GLY A 335 -14.32 15.02 26.00
C GLY A 335 -15.74 15.08 25.43
N TYR A 336 -15.97 15.12 24.12
CA TYR A 336 -17.33 15.04 23.62
C TYR A 336 -17.98 13.69 23.97
N THR A 337 -19.31 13.66 24.00
CA THR A 337 -20.10 12.42 23.98
C THR A 337 -20.78 12.25 22.62
N LEU A 338 -21.13 11.02 22.26
CA LEU A 338 -21.70 10.67 20.96
C LEU A 338 -23.01 11.42 20.65
N ASP A 339 -23.80 11.73 21.68
CA ASP A 339 -25.05 12.48 21.58
C ASP A 339 -24.85 13.99 21.38
N GLU A 340 -23.64 14.50 21.64
CA GLU A 340 -23.26 15.90 21.42
C GLU A 340 -22.70 16.15 20.00
N LEU A 341 -22.43 15.09 19.24
CA LEU A 341 -21.86 15.16 17.88
C LEU A 341 -22.95 14.88 16.83
N ASP A 342 -22.94 15.62 15.73
CA ASP A 342 -23.84 15.38 14.60
C ASP A 342 -23.30 14.28 13.68
N ASN A 343 -24.21 13.52 13.07
CA ASN A 343 -23.90 12.63 11.97
C ASN A 343 -23.58 13.45 10.71
N ASP A 344 -22.38 13.27 10.17
CA ASP A 344 -21.87 14.09 9.07
C ASP A 344 -22.64 13.94 7.76
N ILE A 345 -23.26 12.78 7.51
CA ILE A 345 -23.92 12.50 6.23
C ILE A 345 -25.37 13.02 6.20
N THR A 346 -26.11 12.82 7.30
CA THR A 346 -27.52 13.21 7.39
C THR A 346 -27.68 14.65 7.89
N LYS A 347 -26.74 15.15 8.70
CA LYS A 347 -26.76 16.47 9.38
C LYS A 347 -27.98 16.73 10.27
N VAL A 348 -28.83 15.71 10.50
CA VAL A 348 -30.10 15.84 11.27
C VAL A 348 -30.22 14.81 12.40
N THR A 349 -29.29 13.86 12.47
CA THR A 349 -29.22 12.84 13.53
C THR A 349 -27.92 13.01 14.33
N PRO A 350 -27.86 12.60 15.60
CA PRO A 350 -26.60 12.56 16.35
C PRO A 350 -25.67 11.45 15.83
N ALA A 351 -24.42 11.43 16.29
CA ALA A 351 -23.47 10.33 16.08
C ALA A 351 -23.74 9.13 17.01
N SER A 352 -24.63 9.25 17.99
CA SER A 352 -25.04 8.18 18.91
C SER A 352 -26.06 7.22 18.29
N PHE A 353 -25.68 6.50 17.23
CA PHE A 353 -26.52 5.50 16.57
C PHE A 353 -25.66 4.36 15.99
N GLU A 354 -26.28 3.23 15.66
CA GLU A 354 -25.63 2.15 14.91
C GLU A 354 -26.04 2.28 13.44
N PRO A 355 -25.10 2.41 12.49
CA PRO A 355 -25.42 2.51 11.08
C PRO A 355 -26.21 1.30 10.57
N SER A 356 -27.13 1.57 9.65
CA SER A 356 -27.81 0.56 8.84
C SER A 356 -27.52 0.82 7.38
N ILE A 357 -27.14 -0.22 6.65
CA ILE A 357 -26.83 -0.13 5.22
C ILE A 357 -27.79 -1.01 4.43
N ASP A 358 -28.23 -0.52 3.28
CA ASP A 358 -29.17 -1.21 2.38
C ASP A 358 -28.46 -1.77 1.13
N TYR A 359 -27.17 -2.05 1.28
CA TYR A 359 -26.27 -2.57 0.29
C TYR A 359 -25.27 -3.54 0.95
N VAL A 360 -24.46 -4.20 0.12
CA VAL A 360 -23.34 -5.04 0.54
C VAL A 360 -22.05 -4.38 0.08
N VAL A 361 -21.07 -4.38 0.97
CA VAL A 361 -19.70 -3.94 0.70
C VAL A 361 -18.82 -5.18 0.62
N THR A 362 -17.88 -5.19 -0.32
CA THR A 362 -16.88 -6.26 -0.45
C THR A 362 -15.49 -5.65 -0.56
N LYS A 363 -14.58 -6.13 0.29
CA LYS A 363 -13.16 -5.82 0.24
C LYS A 363 -12.38 -7.04 -0.28
N ILE A 364 -11.43 -6.80 -1.17
CA ILE A 364 -10.47 -7.81 -1.65
C ILE A 364 -9.04 -7.26 -1.49
N PRO A 365 -8.10 -8.02 -0.90
CA PRO A 365 -6.71 -7.60 -0.74
C PRO A 365 -5.91 -7.69 -2.03
N ARG A 366 -5.00 -6.74 -2.24
CA ARG A 366 -4.06 -6.67 -3.37
C ARG A 366 -2.69 -7.17 -2.95
N PHE A 367 -2.14 -8.14 -3.69
CA PHE A 367 -0.83 -8.76 -3.42
C PHE A 367 0.17 -8.47 -4.53
N ALA A 368 1.47 -8.49 -4.26
CA ALA A 368 2.51 -8.23 -5.28
C ALA A 368 3.58 -9.35 -5.35
N PHE A 369 3.16 -10.62 -5.23
CA PHE A 369 4.07 -11.77 -5.21
C PHE A 369 4.98 -11.87 -6.43
N GLU A 370 4.53 -11.37 -7.58
CA GLU A 370 5.31 -11.31 -8.82
C GLU A 370 6.62 -10.53 -8.68
N LYS A 371 6.71 -9.61 -7.72
CA LYS A 371 7.91 -8.79 -7.44
C LYS A 371 8.91 -9.47 -6.50
N PHE A 372 8.54 -10.63 -5.95
CA PHE A 372 9.31 -11.35 -4.94
C PHE A 372 9.57 -12.81 -5.37
N PRO A 373 10.39 -13.04 -6.41
CA PRO A 373 10.73 -14.40 -6.86
C PRO A 373 11.27 -15.25 -5.71
N GLY A 374 10.70 -16.44 -5.52
CA GLY A 374 11.04 -17.36 -4.43
C GLY A 374 10.16 -17.23 -3.18
N ALA A 375 9.36 -16.15 -3.05
CA ALA A 375 8.32 -16.08 -2.03
C ALA A 375 7.22 -17.11 -2.31
N GLN A 376 6.74 -17.78 -1.26
CA GLN A 376 5.54 -18.61 -1.35
C GLN A 376 4.29 -17.73 -1.25
N ASN A 377 3.35 -17.94 -2.16
CA ASN A 377 2.08 -17.20 -2.24
C ASN A 377 0.99 -17.76 -1.32
N ASP A 378 1.32 -18.69 -0.42
CA ASP A 378 0.39 -19.17 0.61
C ASP A 378 0.05 -18.03 1.59
N LEU A 379 -1.24 -17.80 1.79
CA LEU A 379 -1.81 -16.90 2.79
C LEU A 379 -1.84 -17.61 4.15
N THR A 380 -1.62 -16.85 5.21
CA THR A 380 -1.54 -17.36 6.59
C THR A 380 -1.97 -16.28 7.58
N THR A 381 -1.69 -16.47 8.86
CA THR A 381 -1.97 -15.47 9.91
C THR A 381 -1.02 -14.27 9.88
N ALA A 382 -0.05 -14.23 8.97
CA ALA A 382 0.86 -13.11 8.74
C ALA A 382 0.55 -12.44 7.40
N MET A 383 0.28 -11.14 7.42
CA MET A 383 -0.13 -10.37 6.25
C MET A 383 0.99 -10.27 5.21
N LYS A 384 0.57 -10.35 3.94
CA LYS A 384 1.42 -10.21 2.74
C LYS A 384 0.81 -9.29 1.69
N SER A 385 -0.44 -8.87 1.85
CA SER A 385 -1.08 -7.88 0.98
C SER A 385 -0.42 -6.50 1.12
N VAL A 386 -0.39 -5.76 0.01
CA VAL A 386 0.24 -4.43 -0.15
C VAL A 386 -0.78 -3.30 -0.28
N GLY A 387 -2.07 -3.62 -0.22
CA GLY A 387 -3.19 -2.71 -0.32
C GLY A 387 -4.50 -3.49 -0.44
N GLU A 388 -5.60 -2.78 -0.64
CA GLU A 388 -6.93 -3.38 -0.73
C GLU A 388 -7.86 -2.54 -1.60
N VAL A 389 -8.86 -3.21 -2.17
CA VAL A 389 -9.95 -2.56 -2.89
C VAL A 389 -11.25 -2.77 -2.15
N MET A 390 -12.16 -1.80 -2.25
CA MET A 390 -13.52 -1.93 -1.76
C MET A 390 -14.49 -1.68 -2.92
N SER A 391 -15.66 -2.31 -2.87
CA SER A 391 -16.75 -2.00 -3.77
C SER A 391 -18.09 -2.16 -3.06
N ILE A 392 -19.12 -1.58 -3.66
CA ILE A 392 -20.47 -1.53 -3.09
C ILE A 392 -21.46 -1.97 -4.16
N GLY A 393 -22.39 -2.85 -3.80
CA GLY A 393 -23.49 -3.26 -4.66
C GLY A 393 -24.75 -3.54 -3.85
N ARG A 394 -25.92 -3.50 -4.49
CA ARG A 394 -27.20 -3.81 -3.82
C ARG A 394 -27.34 -5.29 -3.47
N THR A 395 -26.47 -6.12 -4.05
CA THR A 395 -26.39 -7.55 -3.80
C THR A 395 -24.93 -7.97 -3.63
N ILE A 396 -24.71 -9.11 -2.99
CA ILE A 396 -23.39 -9.73 -2.90
C ILE A 396 -22.80 -10.06 -4.28
N HIS A 397 -23.63 -10.46 -5.25
CA HIS A 397 -23.20 -10.76 -6.61
C HIS A 397 -22.59 -9.51 -7.26
N GLU A 398 -23.31 -8.39 -7.16
CA GLU A 398 -22.87 -7.11 -7.71
C GLU A 398 -21.61 -6.59 -7.03
N SER A 399 -21.61 -6.56 -5.70
CA SER A 399 -20.46 -6.11 -4.91
C SER A 399 -19.21 -6.95 -5.21
N MET A 400 -19.31 -8.28 -5.17
CA MET A 400 -18.14 -9.14 -5.38
C MET A 400 -17.54 -9.02 -6.79
N GLN A 401 -18.37 -8.93 -7.83
CA GLN A 401 -17.86 -8.75 -9.20
C GLN A 401 -17.24 -7.37 -9.43
N LYS A 402 -17.79 -6.31 -8.83
CA LYS A 402 -17.17 -4.97 -8.85
C LYS A 402 -15.83 -4.98 -8.12
N ALA A 403 -15.71 -5.67 -6.99
CA ALA A 403 -14.44 -5.80 -6.27
C ALA A 403 -13.37 -6.50 -7.14
N LEU A 404 -13.73 -7.62 -7.78
CA LEU A 404 -12.83 -8.34 -8.69
C LEU A 404 -12.36 -7.46 -9.85
N ALA A 405 -13.28 -6.72 -10.48
CA ALA A 405 -12.96 -5.80 -11.57
C ALA A 405 -12.09 -4.60 -11.14
N SER A 406 -12.04 -4.30 -9.84
CA SER A 406 -11.28 -3.17 -9.28
C SER A 406 -9.87 -3.57 -8.82
N MET A 407 -9.47 -4.83 -8.97
CA MET A 407 -8.19 -5.35 -8.46
C MET A 407 -6.95 -4.83 -9.21
N GLU A 408 -7.14 -4.20 -10.37
CA GLU A 408 -6.05 -3.73 -11.24
C GLU A 408 -5.08 -4.86 -11.65
N THR A 409 -5.62 -6.07 -11.82
CA THR A 409 -4.92 -7.27 -12.28
C THR A 409 -5.42 -7.77 -13.64
N GLY A 410 -6.37 -7.07 -14.27
CA GLY A 410 -6.98 -7.46 -15.56
C GLY A 410 -8.22 -8.36 -15.43
N LEU A 411 -8.65 -8.63 -14.19
CA LEU A 411 -9.91 -9.32 -13.93
C LEU A 411 -11.09 -8.46 -14.38
N THR A 412 -12.09 -9.13 -14.95
CA THR A 412 -13.37 -8.57 -15.40
C THR A 412 -14.55 -9.12 -14.61
N GLY A 413 -14.32 -10.12 -13.76
CA GLY A 413 -15.29 -10.77 -12.89
C GLY A 413 -14.69 -12.08 -12.39
N PHE A 414 -15.47 -13.17 -12.42
CA PHE A 414 -14.97 -14.50 -12.13
C PHE A 414 -14.24 -15.11 -13.35
N ASP A 415 -13.13 -14.52 -13.76
CA ASP A 415 -12.34 -15.02 -14.89
C ASP A 415 -11.82 -16.46 -14.66
N GLU A 416 -11.66 -17.20 -15.75
CA GLU A 416 -10.91 -18.46 -15.76
C GLU A 416 -9.42 -18.17 -15.59
N ILE A 417 -8.72 -19.00 -14.81
CA ILE A 417 -7.28 -18.89 -14.56
C ILE A 417 -6.58 -20.22 -14.84
N GLU A 418 -5.30 -20.15 -15.19
CA GLU A 418 -4.48 -21.35 -15.40
C GLU A 418 -4.24 -22.06 -14.07
N ILE A 419 -4.37 -23.40 -14.07
CA ILE A 419 -4.16 -24.24 -12.89
C ILE A 419 -3.14 -25.33 -13.24
N ASP A 420 -2.05 -25.37 -12.48
CA ASP A 420 -0.97 -26.33 -12.67
C ASP A 420 -1.46 -27.78 -12.57
N GLY A 421 -1.11 -28.58 -13.59
CA GLY A 421 -1.43 -30.00 -13.64
C GLY A 421 -2.74 -30.35 -14.34
N MET A 422 -3.50 -29.35 -14.82
CA MET A 422 -4.67 -29.57 -15.66
C MET A 422 -4.27 -30.26 -16.99
N PRO A 423 -5.11 -31.17 -17.51
CA PRO A 423 -4.88 -31.75 -18.84
C PRO A 423 -5.06 -30.67 -19.92
N SER A 424 -4.51 -30.92 -21.11
CA SER A 424 -4.73 -30.05 -22.28
C SER A 424 -6.22 -29.95 -22.64
N ASP A 425 -6.65 -28.80 -23.16
CA ASP A 425 -8.04 -28.52 -23.54
C ASP A 425 -8.69 -29.59 -24.42
N GLU A 426 -7.93 -30.24 -25.31
CA GLU A 426 -8.42 -31.34 -26.17
C GLU A 426 -8.93 -32.55 -25.38
N ASN A 427 -8.45 -32.72 -24.15
CA ASN A 427 -8.82 -33.79 -23.23
C ASN A 427 -9.88 -33.35 -22.20
N ILE A 428 -10.48 -32.17 -22.38
CA ILE A 428 -11.57 -31.67 -21.56
C ILE A 428 -12.84 -31.64 -22.43
N VAL A 429 -13.89 -32.29 -21.96
CA VAL A 429 -15.17 -32.42 -22.67
C VAL A 429 -16.30 -31.81 -21.86
N LYS A 430 -17.27 -31.25 -22.58
CA LYS A 430 -18.51 -30.72 -22.01
C LYS A 430 -19.55 -31.83 -21.87
N ALA A 431 -20.12 -31.97 -20.68
CA ALA A 431 -21.17 -32.93 -20.38
C ALA A 431 -22.33 -32.26 -19.62
N LYS A 432 -23.52 -32.87 -19.68
CA LYS A 432 -24.66 -32.38 -18.88
C LYS A 432 -24.38 -32.58 -17.39
N ASP A 433 -24.63 -31.57 -16.57
CA ASP A 433 -24.52 -31.68 -15.11
C ASP A 433 -25.50 -32.73 -14.56
N PRO A 434 -25.03 -33.80 -13.91
CA PRO A 434 -25.89 -34.81 -13.30
C PRO A 434 -26.76 -34.25 -12.17
N SER A 435 -26.29 -33.23 -11.45
CA SER A 435 -27.00 -32.61 -10.32
C SER A 435 -28.11 -31.65 -10.79
N GLY A 436 -27.97 -31.11 -12.00
CA GLY A 436 -28.85 -30.07 -12.54
C GLY A 436 -28.61 -28.68 -11.93
N SER A 437 -27.51 -28.49 -11.18
CA SER A 437 -27.12 -27.18 -10.63
C SER A 437 -26.69 -26.21 -11.74
N LEU A 438 -26.06 -26.76 -12.78
CA LEU A 438 -25.53 -26.08 -13.94
C LEU A 438 -26.13 -26.70 -15.22
N SER A 439 -26.11 -25.98 -16.36
CA SER A 439 -26.62 -26.53 -17.62
C SER A 439 -25.69 -27.62 -18.15
N HIS A 440 -24.39 -27.45 -17.90
CA HIS A 440 -23.33 -28.39 -18.23
C HIS A 440 -22.16 -28.25 -17.25
N ILE A 441 -21.25 -29.22 -17.27
CA ILE A 441 -19.97 -29.20 -16.55
C ILE A 441 -18.86 -29.66 -17.51
N LEU A 442 -17.63 -29.32 -17.16
CA LEU A 442 -16.42 -29.78 -17.83
C LEU A 442 -15.91 -31.05 -17.13
N LEU A 443 -15.52 -32.06 -17.90
CA LEU A 443 -15.00 -33.34 -17.43
C LEU A 443 -13.80 -33.78 -18.26
N GLY A 444 -13.00 -34.69 -17.74
CA GLY A 444 -11.96 -35.36 -18.50
C GLY A 444 -12.57 -36.21 -19.63
N ALA A 445 -11.93 -36.20 -20.80
CA ALA A 445 -12.31 -37.04 -21.94
C ALA A 445 -12.20 -38.55 -21.61
N ASP A 446 -11.34 -38.90 -20.66
CA ASP A 446 -11.18 -40.24 -20.10
C ASP A 446 -10.88 -40.19 -18.58
N ALA A 447 -10.68 -41.36 -17.98
CA ALA A 447 -10.45 -41.48 -16.54
C ALA A 447 -9.12 -40.86 -16.08
N GLU A 448 -8.09 -40.85 -16.93
CA GLU A 448 -6.78 -40.29 -16.59
C GLU A 448 -6.86 -38.75 -16.57
N ALA A 449 -7.51 -38.17 -17.58
CA ALA A 449 -7.79 -36.74 -17.64
C ALA A 449 -8.68 -36.29 -16.47
N GLN A 450 -9.71 -37.07 -16.11
CA GLN A 450 -10.56 -36.74 -14.96
C GLN A 450 -9.78 -36.78 -13.64
N GLU A 451 -8.93 -37.80 -13.42
CA GLU A 451 -8.09 -37.88 -12.23
C GLU A 451 -7.12 -36.69 -12.14
N ALA A 452 -6.55 -36.25 -13.27
CA ALA A 452 -5.69 -35.08 -13.33
C ALA A 452 -6.44 -33.79 -12.96
N ILE A 453 -7.66 -33.61 -13.46
CA ILE A 453 -8.54 -32.49 -13.11
C ILE A 453 -8.85 -32.50 -11.61
N ASP A 454 -9.38 -33.61 -11.09
CA ASP A 454 -9.82 -33.70 -9.70
C ASP A 454 -8.68 -33.40 -8.74
N LYS A 455 -7.49 -33.95 -9.02
CA LYS A 455 -6.27 -33.73 -8.24
C LYS A 455 -5.81 -32.28 -8.28
N SER A 456 -5.78 -31.66 -9.46
CA SER A 456 -5.25 -30.31 -9.66
C SER A 456 -6.16 -29.26 -9.03
N LEU A 457 -7.47 -29.38 -9.25
CA LEU A 457 -8.48 -28.48 -8.65
C LEU A 457 -8.58 -28.64 -7.14
N THR A 458 -8.57 -29.88 -6.62
CA THR A 458 -8.54 -30.12 -5.17
C THR A 458 -7.29 -29.49 -4.54
N LYS A 459 -6.12 -29.65 -5.18
CA LYS A 459 -4.87 -29.03 -4.71
C LYS A 459 -5.00 -27.51 -4.69
N ALA A 460 -5.40 -26.90 -5.80
CA ALA A 460 -5.52 -25.44 -5.92
C ALA A 460 -6.51 -24.84 -4.90
N MET A 461 -7.67 -25.48 -4.67
CA MET A 461 -8.63 -25.05 -3.64
C MET A 461 -8.13 -25.28 -2.20
N SER A 462 -7.34 -26.33 -1.97
CA SER A 462 -6.82 -26.63 -0.63
C SER A 462 -5.77 -25.62 -0.16
N GLN A 463 -5.04 -25.00 -1.10
CA GLN A 463 -4.05 -23.98 -0.79
C GLN A 463 -4.72 -22.63 -0.56
N GLN A 464 -4.36 -21.95 0.53
CA GLN A 464 -4.81 -20.60 0.82
C GLN A 464 -3.99 -19.65 -0.05
N THR A 465 -4.52 -19.21 -1.19
CA THR A 465 -3.79 -18.37 -2.17
C THR A 465 -4.65 -17.17 -2.56
N PRO A 466 -4.07 -16.08 -3.07
CA PRO A 466 -4.83 -14.91 -3.54
C PRO A 466 -5.95 -15.26 -4.52
N ASP A 467 -5.70 -16.23 -5.41
CA ASP A 467 -6.63 -16.62 -6.48
C ASP A 467 -7.65 -17.70 -6.05
N ARG A 468 -7.70 -18.06 -4.76
CA ARG A 468 -8.52 -19.17 -4.26
C ARG A 468 -10.01 -19.01 -4.57
N LEU A 469 -10.54 -17.79 -4.55
CA LEU A 469 -11.93 -17.51 -4.96
C LEU A 469 -12.18 -17.89 -6.43
N LEU A 470 -11.22 -17.61 -7.31
CA LEU A 470 -11.28 -17.97 -8.73
C LEU A 470 -11.09 -19.48 -8.94
N HIS A 471 -10.20 -20.13 -8.17
CA HIS A 471 -10.08 -21.59 -8.16
C HIS A 471 -11.40 -22.28 -7.76
N ILE A 472 -12.12 -21.73 -6.78
CA ILE A 472 -13.44 -22.22 -6.36
C ILE A 472 -14.44 -22.10 -7.51
N ALA A 473 -14.57 -20.91 -8.11
CA ALA A 473 -15.44 -20.67 -9.25
C ALA A 473 -15.11 -21.58 -10.44
N HIS A 474 -13.83 -21.77 -10.74
CA HIS A 474 -13.38 -22.68 -11.78
C HIS A 474 -13.75 -24.14 -11.45
N SER A 475 -13.59 -24.58 -10.21
CA SER A 475 -13.98 -25.93 -9.79
C SER A 475 -15.48 -26.21 -9.91
N MET A 476 -16.34 -25.19 -9.72
CA MET A 476 -17.78 -25.31 -9.98
C MET A 476 -18.06 -25.63 -11.46
N ARG A 477 -17.30 -25.04 -12.40
CA ARG A 477 -17.41 -25.33 -13.84
C ARG A 477 -17.06 -26.78 -14.18
N PHE A 478 -16.21 -27.42 -13.37
CA PHE A 478 -15.82 -28.84 -13.49
C PHE A 478 -16.71 -29.79 -12.66
N GLY A 479 -17.81 -29.29 -12.11
CA GLY A 479 -18.84 -30.12 -11.48
C GLY A 479 -18.62 -30.45 -10.01
N PHE A 480 -17.64 -29.82 -9.33
CA PHE A 480 -17.54 -29.90 -7.87
C PHE A 480 -18.80 -29.30 -7.23
N SER A 481 -19.37 -30.03 -6.28
CA SER A 481 -20.53 -29.57 -5.48
C SER A 481 -20.11 -28.57 -4.39
N ASP A 482 -21.06 -27.77 -3.91
CA ASP A 482 -20.80 -26.83 -2.81
C ASP A 482 -20.35 -27.55 -1.53
N ASP A 483 -20.85 -28.77 -1.28
CA ASP A 483 -20.45 -29.59 -0.14
C ASP A 483 -18.99 -30.07 -0.26
N GLU A 484 -18.55 -30.47 -1.45
CA GLU A 484 -17.15 -30.85 -1.70
C GLU A 484 -16.21 -29.64 -1.56
N ILE A 485 -16.60 -28.51 -2.14
CA ILE A 485 -15.84 -27.26 -2.04
C ILE A 485 -15.77 -26.81 -0.58
N ASN A 486 -16.87 -26.79 0.16
CA ASN A 486 -16.89 -26.45 1.59
C ASN A 486 -16.02 -27.42 2.39
N ALA A 487 -16.07 -28.72 2.12
CA ALA A 487 -15.25 -29.71 2.81
C ALA A 487 -13.74 -29.41 2.69
N ILE A 488 -13.29 -28.93 1.52
CA ILE A 488 -11.90 -28.56 1.23
C ILE A 488 -11.55 -27.17 1.78
N THR A 489 -12.40 -26.18 1.51
CA THR A 489 -12.06 -24.76 1.67
C THR A 489 -12.51 -24.17 2.98
N LYS A 490 -13.56 -24.73 3.58
CA LYS A 490 -14.31 -24.20 4.73
C LYS A 490 -15.02 -22.86 4.47
N PHE A 491 -15.12 -22.43 3.21
CA PHE A 491 -15.94 -21.27 2.84
C PHE A 491 -17.40 -21.52 3.21
N ASP A 492 -18.08 -20.52 3.79
CA ASP A 492 -19.46 -20.69 4.21
C ASP A 492 -20.35 -21.09 3.01
N PRO A 493 -21.21 -22.12 3.13
CA PRO A 493 -22.08 -22.57 2.05
C PRO A 493 -22.95 -21.46 1.45
N TRP A 494 -23.27 -20.42 2.21
CA TRP A 494 -24.00 -19.28 1.70
C TRP A 494 -23.25 -18.57 0.58
N PHE A 495 -21.95 -18.29 0.73
CA PHE A 495 -21.14 -17.64 -0.31
C PHE A 495 -20.99 -18.55 -1.54
N LEU A 496 -20.75 -19.85 -1.33
CA LEU A 496 -20.63 -20.82 -2.42
C LEU A 496 -21.89 -20.85 -3.29
N ALA A 497 -23.08 -20.86 -2.67
CA ALA A 497 -24.34 -20.82 -3.39
C ALA A 497 -24.50 -19.55 -4.25
N ARG A 498 -24.07 -18.38 -3.73
CA ARG A 498 -24.11 -17.11 -4.48
C ARG A 498 -23.15 -17.10 -5.66
N ILE A 499 -21.94 -17.65 -5.49
CA ILE A 499 -20.97 -17.79 -6.59
C ILE A 499 -21.53 -18.74 -7.65
N ARG A 500 -22.15 -19.85 -7.26
CA ARG A 500 -22.76 -20.81 -8.19
C ARG A 500 -23.86 -20.19 -9.05
N GLU A 501 -24.65 -19.28 -8.48
CA GLU A 501 -25.66 -18.51 -9.24
C GLU A 501 -25.00 -17.64 -10.32
N ILE A 502 -23.82 -17.06 -10.06
CA ILE A 502 -23.05 -16.32 -11.07
C ILE A 502 -22.60 -17.26 -12.18
N ILE A 503 -21.98 -18.39 -11.83
CA ILE A 503 -21.49 -19.38 -12.80
C ILE A 503 -22.64 -19.95 -13.66
N GLN A 504 -23.83 -20.10 -13.09
CA GLN A 504 -25.01 -20.50 -13.84
C GLN A 504 -25.37 -19.46 -14.93
N ILE A 505 -25.35 -18.17 -14.60
CA ILE A 505 -25.61 -17.10 -15.58
C ILE A 505 -24.53 -17.06 -16.67
N GLU A 506 -23.26 -17.27 -16.31
CA GLU A 506 -22.17 -17.36 -17.28
C GLU A 506 -22.42 -18.45 -18.32
N GLN A 507 -22.79 -19.65 -17.85
CA GLN A 507 -23.09 -20.78 -18.74
C GLN A 507 -24.29 -20.50 -19.64
N ASP A 508 -25.35 -19.89 -19.10
CA ASP A 508 -26.52 -19.54 -19.89
C ASP A 508 -26.15 -18.57 -21.03
N ILE A 509 -25.24 -17.61 -20.78
CA ILE A 509 -24.74 -16.66 -21.79
C ILE A 509 -23.85 -17.37 -22.81
N ILE A 510 -22.96 -18.27 -22.38
CA ILE A 510 -22.07 -19.02 -23.28
C ILE A 510 -22.91 -19.92 -24.21
N ASP A 511 -23.96 -20.56 -23.68
CA ASP A 511 -24.78 -21.52 -24.43
C ASP A 511 -25.77 -20.86 -25.38
N ASN A 512 -26.36 -19.74 -24.96
CA ASN A 512 -27.48 -19.11 -25.67
C ASN A 512 -27.17 -17.72 -26.25
N GLY A 513 -25.98 -17.18 -25.97
CA GLY A 513 -25.60 -15.81 -26.28
C GLY A 513 -26.20 -14.79 -25.30
N LEU A 514 -25.84 -13.52 -25.47
CA LEU A 514 -26.45 -12.43 -24.70
C LEU A 514 -27.92 -12.27 -25.09
N PRO A 515 -28.83 -12.08 -24.11
CA PRO A 515 -30.23 -11.81 -24.42
C PRO A 515 -30.38 -10.45 -25.12
N THR A 516 -31.49 -10.27 -25.82
CA THR A 516 -31.78 -9.03 -26.57
C THR A 516 -32.88 -8.19 -25.92
N ASP A 517 -33.51 -8.70 -24.87
CA ASP A 517 -34.52 -7.99 -24.11
C ASP A 517 -33.92 -7.21 -22.94
N GLU A 518 -34.48 -6.02 -22.72
CA GLU A 518 -34.06 -5.07 -21.69
C GLU A 518 -34.07 -5.70 -20.27
N LYS A 519 -35.11 -6.48 -19.94
CA LYS A 519 -35.27 -7.06 -18.61
C LYS A 519 -34.22 -8.12 -18.31
N ALA A 520 -33.90 -8.99 -19.26
CA ALA A 520 -32.88 -10.01 -19.08
C ALA A 520 -31.48 -9.40 -18.98
N ILE A 521 -31.14 -8.43 -19.84
CA ILE A 521 -29.85 -7.72 -19.75
C ILE A 521 -29.74 -6.96 -18.42
N ARG A 522 -30.80 -6.26 -17.99
CA ARG A 522 -30.84 -5.62 -16.68
C ARG A 522 -30.60 -6.63 -15.56
N ARG A 523 -31.28 -7.77 -15.57
CA ARG A 523 -31.07 -8.83 -14.57
C ARG A 523 -29.62 -9.30 -14.54
N ILE A 524 -28.97 -9.48 -15.69
CA ILE A 524 -27.56 -9.84 -15.76
C ILE A 524 -26.69 -8.75 -15.11
N LYS A 525 -26.90 -7.48 -15.46
CA LYS A 525 -26.16 -6.36 -14.85
C LYS A 525 -26.41 -6.22 -13.34
N MET A 526 -27.62 -6.51 -12.85
CA MET A 526 -27.94 -6.57 -11.41
C MET A 526 -27.15 -7.64 -10.64
N HIS A 527 -26.60 -8.65 -11.33
CA HIS A 527 -25.72 -9.64 -10.72
C HIS A 527 -24.24 -9.20 -10.75
N GLY A 528 -23.92 -8.01 -11.27
CA GLY A 528 -22.56 -7.46 -11.27
C GLY A 528 -21.71 -7.73 -12.49
N PHE A 529 -22.25 -8.37 -13.53
CA PHE A 529 -21.45 -8.68 -14.71
C PHE A 529 -20.98 -7.41 -15.41
N THR A 530 -19.67 -7.25 -15.54
CA THR A 530 -19.09 -6.16 -16.33
C THR A 530 -19.32 -6.38 -17.82
N ASP A 531 -19.36 -5.30 -18.60
CA ASP A 531 -19.44 -5.35 -20.06
C ASP A 531 -18.25 -6.13 -20.63
N ALA A 532 -17.08 -6.03 -20.00
CA ALA A 532 -15.88 -6.78 -20.36
C ALA A 532 -16.03 -8.29 -20.13
N ARG A 533 -16.64 -8.73 -19.02
CA ARG A 533 -16.91 -10.16 -18.78
C ARG A 533 -17.94 -10.70 -19.77
N LEU A 534 -18.99 -9.93 -20.04
CA LEU A 534 -20.00 -10.26 -21.06
C LEU A 534 -19.37 -10.35 -22.46
N ALA A 535 -18.39 -9.50 -22.77
CA ALA A 535 -17.64 -9.51 -24.02
C ALA A 535 -16.88 -10.82 -24.20
N LYS A 536 -16.09 -11.20 -23.20
CA LYS A 536 -15.32 -12.46 -23.19
C LYS A 536 -16.23 -13.68 -23.40
N MET A 537 -17.33 -13.77 -22.63
CA MET A 537 -18.23 -14.93 -22.69
C MET A 537 -19.02 -15.04 -23.99
N SER A 538 -19.34 -13.91 -24.62
CA SER A 538 -20.14 -13.90 -25.86
C SER A 538 -19.32 -13.74 -27.14
N GLY A 539 -18.00 -13.57 -27.04
CA GLY A 539 -17.10 -13.31 -28.17
C GLY A 539 -17.36 -11.97 -28.87
N GLN A 540 -17.95 -11.00 -28.17
CA GLN A 540 -18.25 -9.66 -28.68
C GLN A 540 -17.24 -8.63 -28.17
N ASN A 541 -17.29 -7.41 -28.71
CA ASN A 541 -16.49 -6.29 -28.20
C ASN A 541 -17.19 -5.62 -27.01
N GLU A 542 -16.44 -5.24 -25.97
CA GLU A 542 -16.95 -4.56 -24.77
C GLU A 542 -17.73 -3.28 -25.11
N ARG A 543 -17.21 -2.46 -26.02
CA ARG A 543 -17.85 -1.21 -26.45
C ARG A 543 -19.20 -1.47 -27.10
N ASP A 544 -19.31 -2.52 -27.91
CA ASP A 544 -20.57 -2.87 -28.56
C ASP A 544 -21.62 -3.33 -27.54
N ILE A 545 -21.21 -4.08 -26.52
CA ILE A 545 -22.09 -4.47 -25.41
C ILE A 545 -22.60 -3.22 -24.67
N ARG A 546 -21.71 -2.31 -24.30
CA ARG A 546 -22.05 -1.03 -23.66
C ARG A 546 -23.07 -0.25 -24.49
N ILE A 547 -22.79 -0.03 -25.77
CA ILE A 547 -23.70 0.67 -26.69
C ILE A 547 -25.06 -0.02 -26.78
N ASN A 548 -25.09 -1.35 -26.88
CA ASN A 548 -26.33 -2.12 -27.02
C ASN A 548 -27.18 -2.08 -25.74
N ARG A 549 -26.57 -2.25 -24.56
CA ARG A 549 -27.31 -2.16 -23.29
C ARG A 549 -27.87 -0.75 -23.05
N THR A 550 -27.10 0.30 -23.38
CA THR A 550 -27.56 1.68 -23.26
C THR A 550 -28.73 1.97 -24.22
N LYS A 551 -28.69 1.45 -25.46
CA LYS A 551 -29.82 1.56 -26.41
C LYS A 551 -31.09 0.87 -25.91
N LEU A 552 -30.95 -0.18 -25.12
CA LEU A 552 -32.08 -0.86 -24.45
C LEU A 552 -32.59 -0.10 -23.22
N GLY A 553 -31.92 0.96 -22.78
CA GLY A 553 -32.23 1.67 -21.54
C GLY A 553 -31.69 0.99 -20.27
N VAL A 554 -30.74 0.05 -20.42
CA VAL A 554 -30.04 -0.58 -19.29
C VAL A 554 -28.78 0.22 -19.00
N THR A 555 -28.93 1.20 -18.13
CA THR A 555 -27.87 2.06 -17.59
C THR A 555 -27.79 1.93 -16.08
N ALA A 556 -26.65 2.27 -15.49
CA ALA A 556 -26.51 2.28 -14.05
C ALA A 556 -27.35 3.43 -13.45
N CYS A 557 -27.92 3.19 -12.27
CA CYS A 557 -28.33 4.25 -11.37
C CYS A 557 -27.29 4.38 -10.25
N PHE A 558 -27.27 5.54 -9.61
CA PHE A 558 -26.39 5.81 -8.49
C PHE A 558 -27.21 6.02 -7.23
N LYS A 559 -26.79 5.38 -6.15
CA LYS A 559 -27.37 5.48 -4.81
C LYS A 559 -26.39 6.19 -3.89
N ARG A 560 -26.90 6.82 -2.84
CA ARG A 560 -26.08 7.46 -1.82
C ARG A 560 -25.83 6.52 -0.65
N ILE A 561 -24.67 6.70 -0.03
CA ILE A 561 -24.33 6.13 1.27
C ILE A 561 -24.81 7.14 2.31
N ASP A 562 -25.70 6.70 3.19
CA ASP A 562 -26.48 7.57 4.06
C ASP A 562 -26.40 7.23 5.55
N THR A 563 -25.68 6.16 5.91
CA THR A 563 -25.58 5.57 7.25
C THR A 563 -26.86 4.96 7.83
N CYS A 564 -28.02 5.12 7.18
CA CYS A 564 -29.33 4.88 7.79
C CYS A 564 -30.35 4.17 6.89
N ALA A 565 -29.91 3.55 5.79
CA ALA A 565 -30.75 2.77 4.88
C ALA A 565 -31.99 3.57 4.40
N ALA A 566 -31.75 4.81 3.98
CA ALA A 566 -32.74 5.78 3.51
C ALA A 566 -33.81 6.20 4.54
N GLU A 567 -33.63 5.93 5.85
CA GLU A 567 -34.53 6.47 6.88
C GLU A 567 -34.48 8.01 6.92
N PHE A 568 -33.29 8.57 6.67
CA PHE A 568 -33.05 10.01 6.56
C PHE A 568 -32.33 10.32 5.23
N GLU A 569 -32.60 11.50 4.68
CA GLU A 569 -31.98 11.91 3.42
C GLU A 569 -30.50 12.28 3.60
N ALA A 570 -29.60 11.59 2.88
CA ALA A 570 -28.19 11.97 2.79
C ALA A 570 -28.00 13.30 2.07
N GLN A 571 -27.41 14.25 2.79
CA GLN A 571 -27.02 15.55 2.21
C GLN A 571 -25.72 15.42 1.40
N THR A 572 -24.83 14.52 1.83
CA THR A 572 -23.54 14.28 1.20
C THR A 572 -23.68 13.41 -0.06
N PRO A 573 -23.13 13.83 -1.22
CA PRO A 573 -23.12 13.05 -2.45
C PRO A 573 -21.98 12.02 -2.45
N TYR A 574 -22.06 11.05 -1.54
CA TYR A 574 -21.18 9.90 -1.48
C TYR A 574 -21.90 8.69 -2.10
N MET A 575 -21.45 8.20 -3.26
CA MET A 575 -22.28 7.39 -4.15
C MET A 575 -21.60 6.12 -4.66
N TYR A 576 -22.42 5.14 -5.04
CA TYR A 576 -22.02 3.95 -5.78
C TYR A 576 -23.05 3.64 -6.88
N SER A 577 -22.59 2.98 -7.94
CA SER A 577 -23.43 2.50 -9.04
C SER A 577 -24.10 1.18 -8.69
N THR A 578 -25.32 1.01 -9.18
CA THR A 578 -26.03 -0.25 -9.17
C THR A 578 -26.99 -0.32 -10.36
N TYR A 579 -27.41 -1.52 -10.71
CA TYR A 579 -28.55 -1.72 -11.61
C TYR A 579 -29.77 -2.13 -10.77
N GLU A 580 -30.90 -1.47 -10.97
CA GLU A 580 -32.15 -1.80 -10.29
C GLU A 580 -33.27 -2.09 -11.27
N ALA A 581 -34.17 -2.99 -10.85
CA ALA A 581 -35.47 -3.20 -11.46
C ALA A 581 -36.45 -2.09 -11.03
N ASP A 582 -37.53 -1.92 -11.78
CA ASP A 582 -38.53 -0.90 -11.53
C ASP A 582 -39.31 -1.12 -10.21
N ALA A 583 -39.03 -0.31 -9.19
CA ALA A 583 -39.87 -0.25 -7.99
C ALA A 583 -41.10 0.63 -8.30
N MET A 584 -42.27 0.02 -8.50
CA MET A 584 -43.52 0.72 -8.82
C MET A 584 -43.49 1.55 -10.12
N GLY A 585 -42.66 1.16 -11.10
CA GLY A 585 -42.61 1.75 -12.44
C GLY A 585 -41.53 2.82 -12.67
N THR A 586 -40.67 3.08 -11.69
CA THR A 586 -39.51 3.99 -11.84
C THR A 586 -38.28 3.42 -11.13
N VAL A 587 -37.11 3.54 -11.76
CA VAL A 587 -35.81 3.33 -11.10
C VAL A 587 -35.33 4.70 -10.63
N GLU A 588 -35.07 4.84 -9.32
CA GLU A 588 -34.58 6.10 -8.76
C GLU A 588 -33.06 6.19 -8.86
N CYS A 589 -32.55 7.29 -9.40
CA CYS A 589 -31.14 7.65 -9.35
C CYS A 589 -30.96 8.89 -8.47
N GLU A 590 -30.10 8.78 -7.47
CA GLU A 590 -29.86 9.79 -6.44
C GLU A 590 -28.63 10.66 -6.74
N ALA A 591 -28.02 10.51 -7.93
CA ALA A 591 -26.86 11.29 -8.34
C ALA A 591 -27.15 12.79 -8.26
N ARG A 592 -28.30 13.22 -8.81
CA ARG A 592 -28.77 14.62 -8.80
C ARG A 592 -27.64 15.60 -9.22
N PRO A 593 -27.10 15.47 -10.45
CA PRO A 593 -25.97 16.29 -10.92
C PRO A 593 -26.31 17.79 -10.89
N SER A 594 -25.37 18.62 -10.43
CA SER A 594 -25.54 20.07 -10.38
C SER A 594 -25.43 20.71 -11.77
N ASP A 595 -25.74 22.00 -11.88
CA ASP A 595 -25.55 22.82 -13.10
C ASP A 595 -24.17 23.49 -13.18
N ARG A 596 -23.25 23.17 -12.24
CA ARG A 596 -21.91 23.77 -12.16
C ARG A 596 -20.99 23.29 -13.29
N LYS A 597 -19.83 23.94 -13.39
CA LYS A 597 -18.72 23.52 -14.24
C LYS A 597 -17.86 22.50 -13.47
N LYS A 598 -17.69 21.31 -14.04
CA LYS A 598 -17.22 20.11 -13.33
C LYS A 598 -15.88 19.63 -13.82
N VAL A 599 -15.03 19.16 -12.92
CA VAL A 599 -13.80 18.42 -13.26
C VAL A 599 -13.86 17.07 -12.57
N VAL A 600 -13.63 16.00 -13.35
CA VAL A 600 -13.53 14.64 -12.81
C VAL A 600 -12.05 14.31 -12.60
N ILE A 601 -11.72 13.77 -11.43
CA ILE A 601 -10.38 13.32 -11.06
C ILE A 601 -10.47 11.80 -10.88
N LEU A 602 -9.70 11.06 -11.69
CA LEU A 602 -9.62 9.61 -11.57
C LEU A 602 -8.49 9.23 -10.62
N GLY A 603 -8.84 8.52 -9.56
CA GLY A 603 -7.91 7.95 -8.60
C GLY A 603 -7.11 6.78 -9.19
N GLY A 604 -6.37 6.10 -8.31
CA GLY A 604 -5.51 4.99 -8.72
C GLY A 604 -6.04 3.60 -8.41
N GLY A 605 -7.12 3.44 -7.64
CA GLY A 605 -7.55 2.13 -7.15
C GLY A 605 -6.67 1.59 -6.01
N PRO A 606 -6.66 0.27 -5.75
CA PRO A 606 -6.02 -0.33 -4.57
C PRO A 606 -4.51 -0.12 -4.58
N ASN A 607 -3.90 0.34 -3.49
CA ASN A 607 -2.44 0.51 -3.43
C ASN A 607 -1.67 -0.78 -3.81
N ARG A 608 -0.50 -0.58 -4.42
CA ARG A 608 0.46 -1.64 -4.76
C ARG A 608 1.86 -1.06 -4.91
N ILE A 609 2.89 -1.90 -4.86
CA ILE A 609 4.28 -1.47 -5.05
C ILE A 609 4.44 -0.73 -6.39
N GLY A 610 4.98 0.49 -6.33
CA GLY A 610 5.09 1.40 -7.47
C GLY A 610 3.93 2.37 -7.65
N GLN A 611 2.79 2.12 -7.01
CA GLN A 611 1.59 2.97 -7.03
C GLN A 611 0.96 3.07 -5.63
N GLY A 612 1.63 3.83 -4.77
CA GLY A 612 1.28 4.03 -3.38
C GLY A 612 0.41 5.27 -3.15
N ILE A 613 0.53 5.80 -1.94
CA ILE A 613 -0.20 6.96 -1.44
C ILE A 613 0.18 8.27 -2.14
N GLU A 614 1.32 8.31 -2.83
CA GLU A 614 1.84 9.50 -3.50
C GLU A 614 0.91 9.99 -4.62
N PHE A 615 0.21 9.06 -5.27
CA PHE A 615 -0.79 9.36 -6.29
C PHE A 615 -2.12 9.81 -5.66
N ASP A 616 -2.50 9.23 -4.51
CA ASP A 616 -3.66 9.67 -3.75
C ASP A 616 -3.51 11.12 -3.28
N TYR A 617 -2.30 11.47 -2.81
CA TYR A 617 -1.91 12.82 -2.44
C TYR A 617 -2.16 13.82 -3.59
N CYS A 618 -1.69 13.49 -4.79
CA CYS A 618 -1.88 14.34 -5.97
C CYS A 618 -3.37 14.52 -6.30
N CYS A 619 -4.15 13.44 -6.26
CA CYS A 619 -5.60 13.46 -6.48
C CYS A 619 -6.34 14.35 -5.46
N CYS A 620 -6.00 14.26 -4.17
CA CYS A 620 -6.58 15.11 -3.13
C CYS A 620 -6.27 16.60 -3.38
N HIS A 621 -5.00 16.91 -3.67
CA HIS A 621 -4.58 18.29 -3.98
C HIS A 621 -5.25 18.86 -5.23
N ALA A 622 -5.59 18.03 -6.22
CA ALA A 622 -6.38 18.44 -7.37
C ALA A 622 -7.80 18.83 -6.95
N CYS A 623 -8.47 18.01 -6.13
CA CYS A 623 -9.80 18.32 -5.61
C CYS A 623 -9.82 19.61 -4.80
N TYR A 624 -8.88 19.80 -3.87
CA TYR A 624 -8.81 21.02 -3.06
C TYR A 624 -8.62 22.26 -3.94
N ALA A 625 -7.63 22.23 -4.83
CA ALA A 625 -7.27 23.38 -5.66
C ALA A 625 -8.35 23.77 -6.68
N LEU A 626 -9.01 22.76 -7.27
CA LEU A 626 -10.05 23.02 -8.28
C LEU A 626 -11.36 23.45 -7.64
N THR A 627 -11.68 22.94 -6.45
CA THR A 627 -12.79 23.45 -5.63
C THR A 627 -12.57 24.92 -5.30
N ASP A 628 -11.37 25.29 -4.84
CA ASP A 628 -10.99 26.69 -4.56
C ASP A 628 -11.05 27.57 -5.82
N ALA A 629 -10.73 27.01 -7.00
CA ALA A 629 -10.87 27.67 -8.29
C ALA A 629 -12.32 27.74 -8.81
N GLY A 630 -13.30 27.23 -8.03
CA GLY A 630 -14.74 27.34 -8.32
C GLY A 630 -15.33 26.22 -9.17
N TYR A 631 -14.55 25.17 -9.48
CA TYR A 631 -15.08 23.97 -10.12
C TYR A 631 -15.87 23.14 -9.11
N GLU A 632 -16.82 22.36 -9.60
CA GLU A 632 -17.35 21.21 -8.86
C GLU A 632 -16.42 20.01 -9.12
N THR A 633 -15.81 19.50 -8.06
CA THR A 633 -14.84 18.41 -8.16
C THR A 633 -15.50 17.05 -7.94
N ILE A 634 -15.20 16.11 -8.82
CA ILE A 634 -15.77 14.77 -8.79
C ILE A 634 -14.64 13.77 -8.66
N MET A 635 -14.55 13.09 -7.52
CA MET A 635 -13.57 12.02 -7.31
C MET A 635 -14.17 10.67 -7.70
N VAL A 636 -13.40 9.88 -8.45
CA VAL A 636 -13.71 8.48 -8.76
C VAL A 636 -12.56 7.61 -8.28
N ASN A 637 -12.77 6.79 -7.25
CA ASN A 637 -11.76 5.88 -6.71
C ASN A 637 -12.43 4.77 -5.90
N CYS A 638 -11.72 3.66 -5.66
CA CYS A 638 -12.25 2.49 -4.94
C CYS A 638 -11.33 1.97 -3.82
N ASN A 639 -10.35 2.76 -3.41
CA ASN A 639 -9.44 2.40 -2.33
C ASN A 639 -9.98 2.87 -0.97
N PRO A 640 -10.31 1.98 -0.03
CA PRO A 640 -10.93 2.36 1.24
C PRO A 640 -9.95 3.01 2.23
N GLU A 641 -8.63 2.82 2.05
CA GLU A 641 -7.61 3.30 2.98
C GLU A 641 -7.30 4.80 2.79
N THR A 642 -7.81 5.43 1.72
CA THR A 642 -7.30 6.70 1.21
C THR A 642 -8.10 7.94 1.64
N VAL A 643 -7.45 9.11 1.54
CA VAL A 643 -8.07 10.41 1.78
C VAL A 643 -8.91 10.83 0.58
N SER A 644 -8.57 10.43 -0.66
CA SER A 644 -9.39 10.76 -1.83
C SER A 644 -10.81 10.20 -1.75
N THR A 645 -10.98 9.04 -1.12
CA THR A 645 -12.30 8.44 -0.87
C THR A 645 -12.93 8.91 0.45
N ASP A 646 -12.40 9.96 1.08
CA ASP A 646 -13.17 10.73 2.07
C ASP A 646 -14.15 11.66 1.34
N TYR A 647 -15.41 11.63 1.76
CA TYR A 647 -16.46 12.47 1.17
C TYR A 647 -16.23 13.97 1.44
N ASP A 648 -15.38 14.32 2.40
CA ASP A 648 -14.96 15.70 2.66
C ASP A 648 -13.94 16.22 1.64
N THR A 649 -13.34 15.35 0.81
CA THR A 649 -12.23 15.71 -0.09
C THR A 649 -12.70 16.34 -1.40
N SER A 650 -13.89 15.98 -1.89
CA SER A 650 -14.43 16.43 -3.17
C SER A 650 -15.89 16.87 -3.03
N ASP A 651 -16.39 17.68 -3.96
CA ASP A 651 -17.82 18.05 -3.93
C ASP A 651 -18.72 16.81 -4.11
N ARG A 652 -18.25 15.80 -4.87
CA ARG A 652 -18.99 14.59 -5.23
C ARG A 652 -18.05 13.39 -5.31
N LEU A 653 -18.35 12.32 -4.58
CA LEU A 653 -17.53 11.11 -4.53
C LEU A 653 -18.30 9.91 -5.10
N TYR A 654 -17.69 9.27 -6.11
CA TYR A 654 -18.13 7.99 -6.65
C TYR A 654 -17.15 6.90 -6.22
N PHE A 655 -17.60 6.01 -5.33
CA PHE A 655 -16.82 4.86 -4.87
C PHE A 655 -16.96 3.70 -5.86
N GLU A 656 -16.24 3.78 -6.97
CA GLU A 656 -16.45 2.95 -8.17
C GLU A 656 -15.17 2.34 -8.74
N PRO A 657 -15.26 1.17 -9.40
CA PRO A 657 -14.16 0.62 -10.20
C PRO A 657 -13.65 1.64 -11.24
N LEU A 658 -12.34 1.67 -11.45
CA LEU A 658 -11.70 2.50 -12.46
C LEU A 658 -11.64 1.79 -13.82
N THR A 659 -12.81 1.40 -14.32
CA THR A 659 -12.96 0.74 -15.62
C THR A 659 -13.61 1.69 -16.63
N MET A 660 -13.44 1.41 -17.93
CA MET A 660 -14.09 2.17 -18.98
C MET A 660 -15.62 2.14 -18.86
N GLU A 661 -16.21 1.01 -18.43
CA GLU A 661 -17.64 0.92 -18.19
C GLU A 661 -18.11 1.89 -17.09
N ASN A 662 -17.51 1.78 -15.90
CA ASN A 662 -17.96 2.52 -14.72
C ASN A 662 -17.73 4.02 -14.88
N VAL A 663 -16.55 4.43 -15.39
CA VAL A 663 -16.24 5.84 -15.64
C VAL A 663 -17.21 6.45 -16.66
N MET A 664 -17.56 5.73 -17.74
CA MET A 664 -18.52 6.24 -18.72
C MET A 664 -19.95 6.36 -18.18
N GLU A 665 -20.39 5.48 -17.27
CA GLU A 665 -21.69 5.64 -16.61
C GLU A 665 -21.74 6.88 -15.71
N ILE A 666 -20.64 7.19 -15.01
CA ILE A 666 -20.53 8.40 -14.19
C ILE A 666 -20.56 9.64 -15.09
N LEU A 667 -19.73 9.67 -16.14
CA LEU A 667 -19.67 10.79 -17.08
C LEU A 667 -21.00 11.03 -17.78
N ARG A 668 -21.70 9.95 -18.17
CA ARG A 668 -23.06 10.04 -18.74
C ARG A 668 -23.99 10.83 -17.83
N VAL A 669 -24.04 10.47 -16.53
CA VAL A 669 -24.91 11.14 -15.55
C VAL A 669 -24.45 12.56 -15.28
N GLU A 670 -23.16 12.79 -15.12
CA GLU A 670 -22.63 14.12 -14.79
C GLU A 670 -22.76 15.13 -15.94
N GLN A 671 -22.91 14.65 -17.18
CA GLN A 671 -23.21 15.46 -18.35
C GLN A 671 -24.71 15.75 -18.53
N GLU A 672 -25.63 15.15 -17.75
CA GLU A 672 -27.07 15.42 -17.86
C GLU A 672 -27.44 16.85 -17.41
N ASN A 673 -26.63 17.46 -16.56
CA ASN A 673 -26.81 18.84 -16.08
C ASN A 673 -25.44 19.51 -15.85
N GLY A 674 -25.33 20.80 -16.15
CA GLY A 674 -24.09 21.57 -16.02
C GLY A 674 -23.11 21.39 -17.20
N THR A 675 -21.81 21.54 -16.93
CA THR A 675 -20.77 21.43 -17.97
C THR A 675 -19.59 20.63 -17.46
N LEU A 676 -19.29 19.51 -18.12
CA LEU A 676 -18.02 18.80 -17.93
C LEU A 676 -16.89 19.61 -18.57
N HIS A 677 -16.02 20.21 -17.75
CA HIS A 677 -14.82 20.90 -18.22
C HIS A 677 -13.80 19.89 -18.74
N GLY A 678 -13.63 18.78 -18.05
CA GLY A 678 -12.85 17.64 -18.50
C GLY A 678 -12.46 16.69 -17.36
N VAL A 679 -11.58 15.75 -17.69
CA VAL A 679 -11.14 14.66 -16.81
C VAL A 679 -9.62 14.73 -16.64
N ILE A 680 -9.14 14.61 -15.40
CA ILE A 680 -7.72 14.47 -15.06
C ILE A 680 -7.41 12.98 -14.90
N VAL A 681 -6.46 12.48 -15.68
CA VAL A 681 -6.02 11.07 -15.71
C VAL A 681 -4.56 10.88 -15.28
N GLN A 682 -3.82 11.97 -15.12
CA GLN A 682 -2.36 11.97 -14.95
C GLN A 682 -1.94 11.85 -13.47
N PHE A 683 -2.88 11.89 -12.52
CA PHE A 683 -2.58 11.96 -11.08
C PHE A 683 -2.74 10.62 -10.37
N GLY A 684 -3.62 9.73 -10.86
CA GLY A 684 -3.88 8.42 -10.23
C GLY A 684 -2.92 7.29 -10.61
N GLY A 685 -1.79 7.58 -11.27
CA GLY A 685 -0.83 6.55 -11.71
C GLY A 685 -1.26 5.83 -13.00
N GLN A 686 -0.88 4.55 -13.17
CA GLN A 686 -1.08 3.85 -14.46
C GLN A 686 -2.54 3.51 -14.74
N THR A 687 -3.36 3.26 -13.71
CA THR A 687 -4.76 2.84 -13.87
C THR A 687 -5.57 3.83 -14.73
N PRO A 688 -5.66 5.12 -14.38
CA PRO A 688 -6.38 6.08 -15.22
C PRO A 688 -5.67 6.40 -16.54
N LEU A 689 -4.34 6.30 -16.61
CA LEU A 689 -3.60 6.48 -17.87
C LEU A 689 -4.02 5.47 -18.94
N LYS A 690 -4.27 4.20 -18.55
CA LYS A 690 -4.75 3.17 -19.49
C LYS A 690 -6.11 3.50 -20.10
N LEU A 691 -6.92 4.33 -19.42
CA LEU A 691 -8.25 4.73 -19.90
C LEU A 691 -8.20 5.98 -20.80
N ALA A 692 -7.07 6.71 -20.82
CA ALA A 692 -7.00 8.05 -21.42
C ALA A 692 -7.36 8.07 -22.91
N ASN A 693 -6.79 7.15 -23.69
CA ASN A 693 -7.06 7.04 -25.14
C ASN A 693 -8.52 6.65 -25.42
N ASP A 694 -9.07 5.70 -24.66
CA ASP A 694 -10.45 5.24 -24.85
C ASP A 694 -11.47 6.32 -24.47
N LEU A 695 -11.19 7.10 -23.42
CA LEU A 695 -12.00 8.25 -23.02
C LEU A 695 -11.98 9.35 -24.09
N GLU A 696 -10.80 9.70 -24.60
CA GLU A 696 -10.67 10.69 -25.68
C GLU A 696 -11.41 10.23 -26.95
N ALA A 697 -11.33 8.93 -27.28
CA ALA A 697 -12.03 8.35 -28.43
C ALA A 697 -13.57 8.40 -28.31
N GLU A 698 -14.12 8.41 -27.10
CA GLU A 698 -15.56 8.66 -26.84
C GLU A 698 -15.90 10.16 -26.77
N GLY A 699 -14.93 11.05 -27.03
CA GLY A 699 -15.12 12.50 -27.07
C GLY A 699 -15.08 13.17 -25.69
N ILE A 700 -14.51 12.50 -24.68
CA ILE A 700 -14.35 13.07 -23.34
C ILE A 700 -13.12 14.01 -23.31
N PRO A 701 -13.26 15.27 -22.85
CA PRO A 701 -12.11 16.17 -22.77
C PRO A 701 -11.13 15.73 -21.68
N ILE A 702 -9.93 15.31 -22.09
CA ILE A 702 -8.81 15.08 -21.16
C ILE A 702 -8.13 16.42 -20.89
N LEU A 703 -8.02 16.80 -19.62
CA LEU A 703 -7.34 18.02 -19.19
C LEU A 703 -5.85 17.78 -19.03
N GLY A 704 -5.01 18.79 -19.27
CA GLY A 704 -3.56 18.68 -19.15
C GLY A 704 -2.88 18.06 -20.37
N THR A 705 -1.77 17.37 -20.13
CA THR A 705 -1.02 16.66 -21.18
C THR A 705 -1.94 15.67 -21.91
N THR A 706 -1.95 15.73 -23.25
CA THR A 706 -2.82 14.90 -24.08
C THR A 706 -2.45 13.42 -24.03
N PRO A 707 -3.41 12.50 -24.27
CA PRO A 707 -3.12 11.06 -24.32
C PRO A 707 -2.02 10.71 -25.33
N ASP A 708 -2.01 11.35 -26.51
CA ASP A 708 -0.96 11.16 -27.51
C ASP A 708 0.43 11.64 -27.04
N ALA A 709 0.52 12.73 -26.28
CA ALA A 709 1.79 13.20 -25.72
C ALA A 709 2.31 12.29 -24.60
N ILE A 710 1.41 11.68 -23.83
CA ILE A 710 1.75 10.65 -22.85
C ILE A 710 2.27 9.40 -23.58
N ASP A 711 1.56 8.94 -24.61
CA ASP A 711 1.97 7.81 -25.44
C ASP A 711 3.31 8.06 -26.15
N LEU A 712 3.56 9.28 -26.62
CA LEU A 712 4.85 9.67 -27.22
C LEU A 712 6.03 9.44 -26.26
N ALA A 713 5.84 9.69 -24.96
CA ALA A 713 6.88 9.49 -23.96
C ALA A 713 7.02 8.02 -23.51
N GLU A 714 5.93 7.24 -23.56
CA GLU A 714 5.94 5.81 -23.22
C GLU A 714 6.41 4.93 -24.40
N ASP A 715 6.12 5.34 -25.64
CA ASP A 715 6.57 4.72 -26.87
C ASP A 715 8.06 4.99 -27.11
N ARG A 716 8.84 3.92 -27.18
CA ARG A 716 10.30 3.99 -27.21
C ARG A 716 10.85 4.57 -28.52
N GLU A 717 10.21 4.29 -29.65
CA GLU A 717 10.65 4.78 -30.96
C GLU A 717 10.34 6.27 -31.10
N ARG A 718 9.10 6.66 -30.76
CA ARG A 718 8.66 8.06 -30.78
C ARG A 718 9.48 8.92 -29.81
N PHE A 719 9.77 8.39 -28.63
CA PHE A 719 10.58 9.08 -27.62
C PHE A 719 12.03 9.27 -28.09
N GLN A 720 12.65 8.23 -28.66
CA GLN A 720 14.02 8.34 -29.20
C GLN A 720 14.12 9.41 -30.29
N GLN A 721 13.17 9.43 -31.23
CA GLN A 721 13.11 10.44 -32.30
C GLN A 721 12.96 11.87 -31.75
N LEU A 722 12.20 12.05 -30.66
CA LEU A 722 12.09 13.33 -29.98
C LEU A 722 13.44 13.78 -29.41
N LEU A 723 14.14 12.89 -28.70
CA LEU A 723 15.44 13.19 -28.09
C LEU A 723 16.50 13.56 -29.15
N GLU A 724 16.54 12.83 -30.26
CA GLU A 724 17.41 13.15 -31.40
C GLU A 724 17.10 14.54 -31.98
N GLY A 725 15.81 14.88 -32.12
CA GLY A 725 15.36 16.19 -32.58
C GLY A 725 15.73 17.34 -31.64
N LEU A 726 15.86 17.05 -30.34
CA LEU A 726 16.26 18.01 -29.31
C LEU A 726 17.78 18.06 -29.05
N ASP A 727 18.58 17.26 -29.77
CA ASP A 727 20.03 17.08 -29.56
C ASP A 727 20.36 16.66 -28.12
N LEU A 728 19.56 15.74 -27.57
CA LEU A 728 19.71 15.19 -26.23
C LEU A 728 20.23 13.75 -26.28
N LYS A 729 20.97 13.34 -25.24
CA LYS A 729 21.62 12.03 -25.19
C LYS A 729 20.77 11.01 -24.44
N GLN A 730 20.72 9.81 -24.99
CA GLN A 730 20.17 8.60 -24.37
C GLN A 730 21.27 7.53 -24.28
N PRO A 731 21.21 6.55 -23.36
CA PRO A 731 22.08 5.38 -23.43
C PRO A 731 21.99 4.70 -24.81
N TYR A 732 23.07 4.07 -25.25
CA TYR A 732 23.05 3.32 -26.52
C TYR A 732 22.04 2.18 -26.40
N ASN A 733 21.09 2.10 -27.34
CA ASN A 733 19.95 1.20 -27.20
C ASN A 733 19.47 0.63 -28.54
N GLY A 734 18.68 -0.44 -28.46
CA GLY A 734 17.93 -0.99 -29.58
C GLY A 734 16.60 -1.60 -29.13
N ILE A 735 15.65 -1.71 -30.05
CA ILE A 735 14.29 -2.18 -29.80
C ILE A 735 14.10 -3.56 -30.43
N ALA A 736 13.70 -4.55 -29.63
CA ALA A 736 13.42 -5.90 -30.07
C ALA A 736 11.91 -6.20 -30.04
N HIS A 737 11.39 -6.78 -31.13
CA HIS A 737 10.01 -7.30 -31.23
C HIS A 737 9.96 -8.84 -31.15
N SER A 738 11.11 -9.50 -31.16
CA SER A 738 11.21 -10.95 -31.01
C SER A 738 12.45 -11.35 -30.21
N GLY A 739 12.45 -12.60 -29.73
CA GLY A 739 13.62 -13.13 -29.02
C GLY A 739 14.88 -13.18 -29.90
N GLU A 740 14.75 -13.49 -31.20
CA GLU A 740 15.87 -13.49 -32.14
C GLU A 740 16.48 -12.09 -32.29
N GLU A 741 15.63 -11.07 -32.50
CA GLU A 741 16.07 -9.67 -32.57
C GLU A 741 16.73 -9.22 -31.27
N ALA A 742 16.22 -9.64 -30.11
CA ALA A 742 16.81 -9.30 -28.82
C ALA A 742 18.27 -9.80 -28.69
N PHE A 743 18.58 -10.99 -29.20
CA PHE A 743 19.96 -11.49 -29.21
C PHE A 743 20.86 -10.71 -30.18
N GLU A 744 20.35 -10.35 -31.37
CA GLU A 744 21.12 -9.54 -32.33
C GLU A 744 21.45 -8.16 -31.75
N ILE A 745 20.47 -7.51 -31.12
CA ILE A 745 20.64 -6.20 -30.48
C ILE A 745 21.54 -6.30 -29.25
N ALA A 746 21.41 -7.35 -28.43
CA ALA A 746 22.28 -7.55 -27.27
C ALA A 746 23.76 -7.67 -27.65
N GLN A 747 24.08 -8.29 -28.80
CA GLN A 747 25.44 -8.37 -29.32
C GLN A 747 25.99 -7.02 -29.78
N ASP A 748 25.12 -6.15 -30.30
CA ASP A 748 25.48 -4.82 -30.76
C ASP A 748 25.62 -3.82 -29.59
N VAL A 749 24.68 -3.83 -28.65
CA VAL A 749 24.69 -2.99 -27.44
C VAL A 749 25.81 -3.40 -26.48
N GLY A 750 26.02 -4.71 -26.31
CA GLY A 750 27.02 -5.29 -25.41
C GLY A 750 26.55 -5.42 -23.96
N TYR A 751 27.15 -6.38 -23.24
CA TYR A 751 26.86 -6.63 -21.83
C TYR A 751 27.76 -5.83 -20.87
N PRO A 752 27.27 -5.48 -19.66
CA PRO A 752 25.89 -5.64 -19.20
C PRO A 752 24.93 -4.67 -19.89
N LEU A 753 23.68 -5.09 -20.07
CA LEU A 753 22.59 -4.27 -20.62
C LEU A 753 21.37 -4.33 -19.70
N VAL A 754 20.49 -3.34 -19.80
CA VAL A 754 19.20 -3.27 -19.10
C VAL A 754 18.10 -3.60 -20.10
N ILE A 755 17.23 -4.52 -19.73
CA ILE A 755 16.02 -4.81 -20.50
C ILE A 755 14.82 -4.13 -19.87
N ARG A 756 14.09 -3.38 -20.68
CA ARG A 756 12.94 -2.57 -20.25
C ARG A 756 11.70 -2.84 -21.11
N PRO A 757 10.63 -3.39 -20.52
CA PRO A 757 9.33 -3.44 -21.18
C PRO A 757 8.73 -2.04 -21.41
N SER A 758 7.81 -1.96 -22.37
CA SER A 758 7.00 -0.75 -22.63
C SER A 758 5.72 -0.74 -21.77
N TYR A 759 5.13 0.44 -21.52
CA TYR A 759 3.87 0.62 -20.77
C TYR A 759 3.82 0.02 -19.35
N VAL A 760 4.96 0.00 -18.65
CA VAL A 760 5.09 -0.50 -17.27
C VAL A 760 5.50 0.61 -16.30
N LEU A 761 5.09 0.47 -15.04
CA LEU A 761 5.50 1.33 -13.93
C LEU A 761 6.28 0.53 -12.89
N GLY A 762 7.20 1.19 -12.18
CA GLY A 762 7.94 0.59 -11.06
C GLY A 762 8.95 -0.46 -11.52
N GLY A 763 9.44 -0.32 -12.76
CA GLY A 763 10.40 -1.24 -13.36
C GLY A 763 9.89 -2.68 -13.50
N ARG A 764 8.57 -2.88 -13.66
CA ARG A 764 7.99 -4.23 -13.75
C ARG A 764 8.69 -5.05 -14.83
N ALA A 765 9.19 -6.22 -14.44
CA ALA A 765 9.98 -7.11 -15.29
C ALA A 765 11.21 -6.46 -15.95
N MET A 766 11.77 -5.39 -15.38
CA MET A 766 13.08 -4.89 -15.79
C MET A 766 14.20 -5.74 -15.18
N GLU A 767 15.24 -6.03 -15.95
CA GLU A 767 16.37 -6.84 -15.46
C GLU A 767 17.70 -6.36 -16.06
N ILE A 768 18.77 -6.39 -15.25
CA ILE A 768 20.14 -6.19 -15.74
C ILE A 768 20.67 -7.54 -16.23
N ILE A 769 20.84 -7.66 -17.55
CA ILE A 769 21.32 -8.85 -18.24
C ILE A 769 22.84 -8.78 -18.43
N ARG A 770 23.53 -9.86 -18.07
CA ARG A 770 25.00 -9.97 -18.06
C ARG A 770 25.53 -11.05 -19.01
N SER A 771 24.66 -11.90 -19.56
CA SER A 771 25.03 -12.98 -20.46
C SER A 771 23.86 -13.42 -21.34
N ASP A 772 24.19 -14.11 -22.43
CA ASP A 772 23.22 -14.72 -23.35
C ASP A 772 22.31 -15.73 -22.64
N ASP A 773 22.84 -16.51 -21.68
CA ASP A 773 22.04 -17.47 -20.91
C ASP A 773 20.95 -16.78 -20.08
N GLN A 774 21.28 -15.63 -19.48
CA GLN A 774 20.35 -14.82 -18.71
C GLN A 774 19.30 -14.17 -19.64
N LEU A 775 19.71 -13.70 -20.81
CA LEU A 775 18.81 -13.17 -21.85
C LEU A 775 17.80 -14.23 -22.30
N ASN A 776 18.26 -15.45 -22.55
CA ASN A 776 17.40 -16.57 -22.95
C ASN A 776 16.35 -16.87 -21.89
N ARG A 777 16.75 -16.90 -20.61
CA ARG A 777 15.83 -17.10 -19.49
C ARG A 777 14.77 -15.99 -19.45
N TYR A 778 15.20 -14.73 -19.53
CA TYR A 778 14.30 -13.57 -19.54
C TYR A 778 13.27 -13.65 -20.67
N ILE A 779 13.69 -13.95 -21.90
CA ILE A 779 12.79 -14.03 -23.06
C ILE A 779 11.73 -15.12 -22.87
N ASN A 780 12.09 -16.28 -22.31
CA ASN A 780 11.17 -17.41 -22.14
C ASN A 780 10.21 -17.24 -20.95
N GLU A 781 10.64 -16.55 -19.90
CA GLU A 781 9.92 -16.44 -18.62
C GLU A 781 9.19 -15.10 -18.46
N ALA A 782 9.83 -13.98 -18.82
CA ALA A 782 9.38 -12.63 -18.48
C ALA A 782 8.65 -11.88 -19.61
N VAL A 783 8.97 -12.14 -20.88
CA VAL A 783 8.31 -11.48 -22.04
C VAL A 783 6.82 -11.80 -22.14
N LYS A 784 6.38 -12.92 -21.54
CA LYS A 784 4.94 -13.22 -21.40
C LYS A 784 4.14 -12.13 -20.66
N VAL A 785 4.81 -11.30 -19.86
CA VAL A 785 4.19 -10.24 -19.03
C VAL A 785 3.95 -8.94 -19.83
N SER A 786 4.68 -8.69 -20.91
CA SER A 786 4.60 -7.45 -21.71
C SER A 786 3.62 -7.51 -22.90
N GLY A 787 3.01 -8.67 -23.14
CA GLY A 787 2.14 -8.90 -24.31
C GLY A 787 2.88 -8.71 -25.63
N ASP A 788 2.18 -8.18 -26.64
CA ASP A 788 2.73 -7.92 -27.99
C ASP A 788 3.65 -6.67 -28.07
N SER A 789 4.00 -6.05 -26.93
CA SER A 789 4.76 -4.81 -26.90
C SER A 789 6.26 -5.04 -27.10
N PRO A 790 6.97 -4.15 -27.81
CA PRO A 790 8.43 -4.23 -27.96
C PRO A 790 9.16 -4.05 -26.64
N VAL A 791 10.37 -4.61 -26.59
CA VAL A 791 11.29 -4.56 -25.46
C VAL A 791 12.53 -3.75 -25.82
N LEU A 792 12.91 -2.80 -24.97
CA LEU A 792 14.10 -1.97 -25.14
C LEU A 792 15.31 -2.62 -24.45
N LEU A 793 16.45 -2.67 -25.15
CA LEU A 793 17.74 -3.11 -24.63
C LEU A 793 18.69 -1.92 -24.59
N ASP A 794 18.99 -1.42 -23.39
CA ASP A 794 19.89 -0.28 -23.18
C ASP A 794 21.25 -0.70 -22.65
N SER A 795 22.31 -0.03 -23.08
CA SER A 795 23.63 -0.15 -22.47
C SER A 795 23.55 0.23 -20.99
N TYR A 796 23.98 -0.66 -20.09
CA TYR A 796 23.95 -0.36 -18.66
C TYR A 796 25.06 0.64 -18.28
N LEU A 797 24.67 1.81 -17.78
CA LEU A 797 25.58 2.86 -17.36
C LEU A 797 26.18 2.59 -15.97
N VAL A 798 27.10 1.62 -15.89
CA VAL A 798 27.77 1.23 -14.64
C VAL A 798 28.38 2.44 -13.92
N GLY A 799 28.03 2.63 -12.64
CA GLY A 799 28.57 3.68 -11.76
C GLY A 799 28.05 5.09 -12.05
N ALA A 800 26.95 5.23 -12.82
CA ALA A 800 26.35 6.54 -13.07
C ALA A 800 25.51 7.01 -11.86
N ILE A 801 25.46 8.32 -11.65
CA ILE A 801 24.57 8.94 -10.66
C ILE A 801 23.18 9.08 -11.28
N GLU A 802 22.14 8.58 -10.61
CA GLU A 802 20.75 8.77 -11.04
C GLU A 802 20.17 10.06 -10.44
N VAL A 803 19.33 10.75 -11.23
CA VAL A 803 18.68 12.01 -10.82
C VAL A 803 17.24 12.03 -11.31
N ASP A 804 16.32 12.34 -10.41
CA ASP A 804 14.93 12.66 -10.74
C ASP A 804 14.74 14.19 -10.80
N VAL A 805 13.95 14.66 -11.77
CA VAL A 805 13.56 16.06 -11.89
C VAL A 805 12.05 16.16 -12.06
N ASP A 806 11.37 16.80 -11.11
CA ASP A 806 9.94 17.10 -11.22
C ASP A 806 9.76 18.55 -11.71
N ALA A 807 8.91 18.73 -12.71
CA ALA A 807 8.66 20.02 -13.35
C ALA A 807 7.17 20.24 -13.65
N LEU A 808 6.79 21.52 -13.70
CA LEU A 808 5.49 22.01 -14.11
C LEU A 808 5.60 22.70 -15.47
N CYS A 809 4.61 22.51 -16.34
CA CYS A 809 4.55 23.20 -17.64
C CYS A 809 3.12 23.67 -17.94
N ASP A 810 2.94 24.88 -18.46
CA ASP A 810 1.64 25.40 -18.95
C ASP A 810 1.51 25.40 -20.49
N GLY A 811 2.35 24.58 -21.14
CA GLY A 811 2.48 24.45 -22.60
C GLY A 811 3.47 25.45 -23.22
N GLU A 812 3.83 26.53 -22.51
CA GLU A 812 4.74 27.56 -23.03
C GLU A 812 5.89 27.86 -22.05
N ASN A 813 5.59 27.88 -20.76
CA ASN A 813 6.56 28.11 -19.68
C ASN A 813 6.75 26.84 -18.88
N VAL A 814 7.97 26.63 -18.39
CA VAL A 814 8.35 25.48 -17.59
C VAL A 814 8.94 25.97 -16.27
N HIS A 815 8.61 25.27 -15.20
CA HIS A 815 9.19 25.49 -13.88
C HIS A 815 9.69 24.16 -13.32
N VAL A 816 11.00 24.02 -13.18
CA VAL A 816 11.59 22.90 -12.43
C VAL A 816 11.31 23.11 -10.96
N ALA A 817 10.53 22.20 -10.38
CA ALA A 817 10.10 22.25 -8.99
C ALA A 817 11.10 21.58 -8.06
N GLY A 818 11.74 20.48 -8.49
CA GLY A 818 12.73 19.78 -7.67
C GLY A 818 13.72 18.98 -8.50
N ILE A 819 14.98 18.95 -8.04
CA ILE A 819 16.04 18.12 -8.61
C ILE A 819 16.57 17.25 -7.49
N MET A 820 16.44 15.94 -7.64
CA MET A 820 16.69 14.94 -6.62
C MET A 820 17.83 14.04 -7.06
N GLN A 821 18.96 14.14 -6.37
CA GLN A 821 20.09 13.25 -6.64
C GLN A 821 19.95 11.98 -5.82
N HIS A 822 20.00 10.82 -6.46
CA HIS A 822 19.98 9.55 -5.76
C HIS A 822 21.29 9.28 -5.03
N ILE A 823 21.20 8.51 -3.94
CA ILE A 823 22.38 8.06 -3.19
C ILE A 823 22.93 6.77 -3.82
N GLU A 824 22.04 5.88 -4.24
CA GLU A 824 22.36 4.71 -5.03
C GLU A 824 22.78 5.07 -6.47
N GLU A 825 23.55 4.18 -7.11
CA GLU A 825 23.93 4.30 -8.52
C GLU A 825 22.78 3.87 -9.44
N ALA A 826 22.77 4.40 -10.66
CA ALA A 826 21.79 4.02 -11.68
C ALA A 826 21.82 2.50 -11.91
N GLY A 827 20.63 1.88 -11.84
CA GLY A 827 20.47 0.42 -11.81
C GLY A 827 19.76 -0.10 -10.55
N VAL A 828 19.72 0.72 -9.50
CA VAL A 828 18.69 0.63 -8.45
C VAL A 828 17.52 1.52 -8.87
N HIS A 829 16.32 0.97 -8.87
CA HIS A 829 15.14 1.70 -9.28
C HIS A 829 14.88 2.92 -8.39
N SER A 830 14.54 4.08 -8.97
CA SER A 830 14.26 5.35 -8.25
C SER A 830 13.35 5.25 -7.02
N GLY A 831 12.32 4.41 -7.10
CA GLY A 831 11.42 4.13 -5.98
C GLY A 831 12.08 3.44 -4.78
N ASP A 832 13.15 2.68 -5.00
CA ASP A 832 13.90 1.97 -3.96
C ASP A 832 15.14 2.74 -3.49
N SER A 833 15.59 3.74 -4.27
CA SER A 833 16.71 4.60 -3.92
C SER A 833 16.35 5.61 -2.84
N ALA A 834 17.33 5.92 -2.00
CA ALA A 834 17.35 7.16 -1.25
C ALA A 834 17.70 8.31 -2.21
N CYS A 835 17.18 9.51 -1.94
CA CYS A 835 17.52 10.68 -2.75
C CYS A 835 17.58 11.96 -1.91
N SER A 836 18.34 12.94 -2.38
CA SER A 836 18.52 14.23 -1.74
C SER A 836 18.04 15.39 -2.62
N LEU A 837 17.28 16.30 -2.00
CA LEU A 837 16.93 17.60 -2.54
C LEU A 837 17.43 18.69 -1.58
N PRO A 838 18.25 19.66 -2.02
CA PRO A 838 18.86 19.74 -3.34
C PRO A 838 19.94 18.64 -3.54
N PRO A 839 20.49 18.47 -4.77
CA PRO A 839 21.62 17.57 -5.00
C PRO A 839 22.81 17.86 -4.07
N TYR A 840 23.38 16.82 -3.47
CA TYR A 840 24.41 16.96 -2.45
C TYR A 840 25.84 16.97 -3.01
N SER A 841 26.06 16.49 -4.24
CA SER A 841 27.40 16.46 -4.85
C SER A 841 27.48 16.91 -6.31
N LEU A 842 26.35 17.18 -6.99
CA LEU A 842 26.36 17.68 -8.37
C LEU A 842 26.82 19.13 -8.47
N SER A 843 27.52 19.45 -9.56
CA SER A 843 27.97 20.82 -9.85
C SER A 843 26.82 21.70 -10.34
N ASP A 844 26.94 23.02 -10.14
CA ASP A 844 25.97 23.99 -10.65
C ASP A 844 25.81 23.95 -12.18
N GLU A 845 26.89 23.63 -12.90
CA GLU A 845 26.88 23.50 -14.36
C GLU A 845 26.03 22.32 -14.82
N ILE A 846 26.18 21.16 -14.18
CA ILE A 846 25.37 19.97 -14.47
C ILE A 846 23.90 20.23 -14.12
N ILE A 847 23.62 20.87 -12.99
CA ILE A 847 22.25 21.20 -12.58
C ILE A 847 21.59 22.17 -13.59
N ALA A 848 22.32 23.19 -14.04
CA ALA A 848 21.81 24.12 -15.04
C ALA A 848 21.53 23.43 -16.38
N GLU A 849 22.39 22.50 -16.81
CA GLU A 849 22.18 21.74 -18.03
C GLU A 849 21.00 20.77 -17.92
N MET A 850 20.83 20.04 -16.81
CA MET A 850 19.63 19.21 -16.58
C MET A 850 18.35 20.04 -16.58
N THR A 851 18.39 21.25 -16.01
CA THR A 851 17.27 22.19 -16.03
C THR A 851 16.91 22.54 -17.49
N ARG A 852 17.89 22.95 -18.30
CA ARG A 852 17.69 23.26 -19.73
C ARG A 852 17.12 22.07 -20.51
N GLN A 853 17.63 20.86 -20.27
CA GLN A 853 17.15 19.64 -20.94
C GLN A 853 15.70 19.32 -20.53
N THR A 854 15.37 19.47 -19.24
CA THR A 854 14.01 19.30 -18.72
C THR A 854 13.04 20.28 -19.38
N GLU A 855 13.42 21.56 -19.48
CA GLU A 855 12.61 22.57 -20.17
C GLU A 855 12.40 22.23 -21.65
N ALA A 856 13.46 21.82 -22.34
CA ALA A 856 13.38 21.43 -23.75
C ALA A 856 12.44 20.23 -23.97
N MET A 857 12.50 19.23 -23.10
CA MET A 857 11.62 18.06 -23.17
C MET A 857 10.16 18.41 -22.84
N ALA A 858 9.90 19.24 -21.83
CA ALA A 858 8.55 19.68 -21.49
C ALA A 858 7.86 20.37 -22.67
N ILE A 859 8.58 21.25 -23.37
CA ILE A 859 8.07 21.93 -24.56
C ILE A 859 7.96 20.98 -25.75
N GLY A 860 8.96 20.11 -25.96
CA GLY A 860 8.96 19.11 -27.05
C GLY A 860 7.79 18.12 -26.96
N LEU A 861 7.39 17.76 -25.73
CA LEU A 861 6.25 16.89 -25.45
C LEU A 861 4.90 17.63 -25.36
N ASN A 862 4.91 18.97 -25.41
CA ASN A 862 3.72 19.81 -25.14
C ASN A 862 3.06 19.48 -23.79
N VAL A 863 3.86 19.33 -22.74
CA VAL A 863 3.36 19.04 -21.39
C VAL A 863 2.46 20.17 -20.90
N VAL A 864 1.33 19.79 -20.29
CA VAL A 864 0.47 20.71 -19.53
C VAL A 864 0.14 20.06 -18.19
N GLY A 865 0.63 20.64 -17.10
CA GLY A 865 0.57 20.05 -15.76
C GLY A 865 1.94 19.56 -15.30
N LEU A 866 2.01 18.34 -14.78
CA LEU A 866 3.23 17.73 -14.23
C LEU A 866 4.00 16.91 -15.25
N MET A 867 5.33 16.91 -15.11
CA MET A 867 6.24 16.00 -15.77
C MET A 867 7.37 15.62 -14.81
N ASN A 868 7.82 14.39 -14.89
CA ASN A 868 9.02 13.89 -14.25
C ASN A 868 10.02 13.41 -15.30
N VAL A 869 11.31 13.64 -15.05
CA VAL A 869 12.41 13.20 -15.91
C VAL A 869 13.45 12.46 -15.08
N GLN A 870 13.89 11.31 -15.56
CA GLN A 870 14.99 10.56 -14.96
C GLN A 870 16.24 10.66 -15.82
N PHE A 871 17.35 11.06 -15.20
CA PHE A 871 18.66 11.19 -15.81
C PHE A 871 19.66 10.23 -15.17
N ALA A 872 20.67 9.83 -15.94
CA ALA A 872 21.89 9.22 -15.46
C ALA A 872 23.08 10.10 -15.85
N ILE A 873 23.98 10.37 -14.90
CA ILE A 873 25.17 11.19 -15.10
C ILE A 873 26.40 10.31 -14.99
N LYS A 874 27.20 10.27 -16.05
CA LYS A 874 28.46 9.52 -16.10
C LYS A 874 29.54 10.33 -16.80
N ASP A 875 30.69 10.49 -16.14
CA ASP A 875 31.83 11.26 -16.65
C ASP A 875 31.42 12.68 -17.12
N ASP A 876 30.60 13.37 -16.31
CA ASP A 876 29.98 14.68 -16.60
C ASP A 876 29.07 14.72 -17.85
N VAL A 877 28.69 13.56 -18.39
CA VAL A 877 27.71 13.43 -19.48
C VAL A 877 26.35 13.05 -18.91
N ILE A 878 25.33 13.85 -19.25
CA ILE A 878 23.93 13.61 -18.89
C ILE A 878 23.29 12.72 -19.95
N PHE A 879 22.68 11.62 -19.52
CA PHE A 879 21.88 10.71 -20.33
C PHE A 879 20.45 10.67 -19.80
N ILE A 880 19.47 10.65 -20.70
CA ILE A 880 18.05 10.55 -20.35
C ILE A 880 17.66 9.09 -20.28
N LEU A 881 17.07 8.68 -19.15
CA LEU A 881 16.58 7.32 -18.94
C LEU A 881 15.12 7.19 -19.38
N GLU A 882 14.27 8.07 -18.89
CA GLU A 882 12.84 8.16 -19.24
C GLU A 882 12.24 9.52 -18.90
N VAL A 883 11.09 9.82 -19.49
CA VAL A 883 10.24 10.98 -19.16
C VAL A 883 8.82 10.48 -18.90
N ASN A 884 8.24 10.96 -17.81
CA ASN A 884 6.90 10.63 -17.37
C ASN A 884 6.06 11.93 -17.37
N PRO A 885 5.28 12.23 -18.42
CA PRO A 885 4.52 13.48 -18.52
C PRO A 885 3.20 13.42 -17.71
N ARG A 886 3.35 13.06 -16.44
CA ARG A 886 2.30 12.88 -15.43
C ARG A 886 2.87 13.14 -14.03
N ALA A 887 2.05 12.98 -13.00
CA ALA A 887 2.56 12.97 -11.63
C ALA A 887 3.50 11.78 -11.40
N SER A 888 4.61 12.04 -10.70
CA SER A 888 5.53 11.04 -10.18
C SER A 888 5.27 10.81 -8.69
N ARG A 889 5.82 9.71 -8.16
CA ARG A 889 5.76 9.43 -6.73
C ARG A 889 6.56 10.42 -5.87
N THR A 890 7.50 11.16 -6.48
CA THR A 890 8.35 12.12 -5.77
C THR A 890 7.67 13.47 -5.51
N VAL A 891 6.54 13.75 -6.19
CA VAL A 891 5.80 15.03 -6.05
C VAL A 891 5.51 15.42 -4.60
N PRO A 892 4.99 14.53 -3.72
CA PRO A 892 4.76 14.89 -2.32
C PRO A 892 6.05 15.22 -1.58
N PHE A 893 7.11 14.42 -1.76
CA PHE A 893 8.42 14.69 -1.16
C PHE A 893 8.96 16.05 -1.58
N VAL A 894 8.94 16.36 -2.88
CA VAL A 894 9.38 17.66 -3.40
C VAL A 894 8.52 18.78 -2.82
N ALA A 895 7.19 18.62 -2.81
CA ALA A 895 6.25 19.63 -2.30
C ALA A 895 6.53 19.99 -0.83
N LYS A 896 6.84 18.99 0.01
CA LYS A 896 7.21 19.21 1.41
C LYS A 896 8.62 19.81 1.55
N ALA A 897 9.59 19.34 0.77
CA ALA A 897 10.96 19.85 0.82
C ALA A 897 11.07 21.34 0.46
N ILE A 898 10.30 21.83 -0.51
CA ILE A 898 10.36 23.24 -0.94
C ILE A 898 9.20 24.09 -0.41
N ASN A 899 8.30 23.49 0.37
CA ASN A 899 7.08 24.12 0.87
C ASN A 899 6.24 24.76 -0.25
N SER A 900 5.89 23.97 -1.27
CA SER A 900 5.12 24.40 -2.45
C SER A 900 4.02 23.39 -2.80
N PRO A 901 2.78 23.83 -3.07
CA PRO A 901 1.66 22.94 -3.39
C PRO A 901 1.68 22.51 -4.87
N ILE A 902 2.70 21.75 -5.26
CA ILE A 902 3.02 21.41 -6.66
C ILE A 902 1.84 20.77 -7.39
N ALA A 903 1.19 19.76 -6.80
CA ALA A 903 0.04 19.08 -7.41
C ALA A 903 -1.17 20.01 -7.57
N SER A 904 -1.39 20.94 -6.63
CA SER A 904 -2.45 21.94 -6.72
C SER A 904 -2.23 22.95 -7.85
N ILE A 905 -0.98 23.40 -8.03
CA ILE A 905 -0.62 24.28 -9.16
C ILE A 905 -0.82 23.54 -10.48
N ALA A 906 -0.33 22.30 -10.57
CA ALA A 906 -0.48 21.46 -11.75
C ALA A 906 -1.96 21.24 -12.13
N ALA A 907 -2.83 20.95 -11.15
CA ALA A 907 -4.26 20.77 -11.39
C ALA A 907 -4.92 22.02 -11.99
N GLN A 908 -4.59 23.21 -11.47
CA GLN A 908 -5.11 24.47 -12.00
C GLN A 908 -4.57 24.78 -13.39
N VAL A 909 -3.30 24.47 -13.66
CA VAL A 909 -2.70 24.59 -14.99
C VAL A 909 -3.39 23.67 -16.00
N MET A 910 -3.64 22.40 -15.64
CA MET A 910 -4.42 21.47 -16.47
C MET A 910 -5.84 21.98 -16.73
N ALA A 911 -6.43 22.73 -15.79
CA ALA A 911 -7.73 23.37 -15.96
C ALA A 911 -7.68 24.72 -16.71
N GLY A 912 -6.50 25.23 -17.06
CA GLY A 912 -6.29 26.40 -17.93
C GLY A 912 -5.62 27.62 -17.30
N ALA A 913 -5.15 27.55 -16.04
CA ALA A 913 -4.35 28.61 -15.43
C ALA A 913 -2.93 28.68 -16.05
N LYS A 914 -2.26 29.82 -15.91
CA LYS A 914 -0.86 29.99 -16.36
C LYS A 914 0.09 29.89 -15.18
N LEU A 915 1.33 29.44 -15.42
CA LEU A 915 2.35 29.37 -14.36
C LEU A 915 2.65 30.74 -13.76
N SER A 916 2.47 31.82 -14.53
CA SER A 916 2.61 33.21 -14.08
C SER A 916 1.63 33.62 -12.98
N ASP A 917 0.57 32.84 -12.75
CA ASP A 917 -0.46 33.13 -11.75
C ASP A 917 -0.07 32.67 -10.35
N PHE A 918 1.06 31.95 -10.21
CA PHE A 918 1.50 31.32 -8.96
C PHE A 918 2.84 31.85 -8.48
N ASP A 919 3.05 31.83 -7.15
CA ASP A 919 4.35 32.08 -6.53
C ASP A 919 5.20 30.81 -6.56
N LEU A 920 5.93 30.62 -7.66
CA LEU A 920 6.74 29.42 -7.90
C LEU A 920 8.01 29.45 -7.02
N LYS A 921 8.12 28.48 -6.10
CA LYS A 921 9.25 28.36 -5.16
C LYS A 921 10.53 27.89 -5.85
N SER A 922 11.68 28.28 -5.31
CA SER A 922 12.98 27.82 -5.80
C SER A 922 13.11 26.30 -5.63
N PRO A 923 13.64 25.57 -6.64
CA PRO A 923 13.97 24.14 -6.50
C PRO A 923 15.20 23.87 -5.61
N ARG A 924 15.82 24.92 -5.07
CA ARG A 924 16.99 24.85 -4.19
C ARG A 924 16.66 25.55 -2.84
N PRO A 925 16.14 24.81 -1.85
CA PRO A 925 15.89 25.36 -0.52
C PRO A 925 17.21 25.54 0.26
N ASP A 926 17.17 26.34 1.33
CA ASP A 926 18.31 26.59 2.25
C ASP A 926 18.54 25.44 3.27
N HIS A 927 18.03 24.26 2.97
CA HIS A 927 18.13 23.05 3.78
C HIS A 927 18.18 21.81 2.86
N PHE A 928 18.50 20.66 3.43
CA PHE A 928 18.47 19.36 2.75
C PHE A 928 17.27 18.54 3.23
N ALA A 929 16.57 17.98 2.26
CA ALA A 929 15.61 16.91 2.42
C ALA A 929 16.23 15.62 1.87
N VAL A 930 16.17 14.54 2.63
CA VAL A 930 16.58 13.21 2.19
C VAL A 930 15.40 12.25 2.32
N LYS A 931 14.99 11.66 1.21
CA LYS A 931 14.02 10.57 1.17
C LYS A 931 14.75 9.24 1.31
N GLU A 932 14.20 8.33 2.10
CA GLU A 932 14.65 6.93 2.21
C GLU A 932 13.47 5.97 2.03
N ALA A 933 13.71 4.84 1.37
CA ALA A 933 12.70 3.82 1.09
C ALA A 933 12.62 2.76 2.19
N VAL A 934 11.42 2.18 2.37
CA VAL A 934 11.18 1.07 3.30
C VAL A 934 10.82 -0.20 2.56
N MET A 935 11.57 -1.27 2.84
CA MET A 935 11.51 -2.54 2.10
C MET A 935 10.72 -3.62 2.85
N PRO A 936 9.89 -4.43 2.16
CA PRO A 936 9.06 -5.47 2.79
C PRO A 936 9.75 -6.84 2.90
N PHE A 937 11.08 -6.94 2.73
CA PHE A 937 11.77 -8.25 2.64
C PHE A 937 11.54 -9.14 3.87
N ASN A 938 11.34 -8.56 5.06
CA ASN A 938 11.02 -9.29 6.29
C ASN A 938 9.66 -10.02 6.25
N ARG A 939 8.77 -9.66 5.32
CA ARG A 939 7.47 -10.32 5.08
C ARG A 939 7.57 -11.50 4.12
N PHE A 940 8.68 -11.63 3.40
CA PHE A 940 8.88 -12.67 2.40
C PHE A 940 10.13 -13.50 2.69
N PRO A 941 10.12 -14.37 3.72
CA PRO A 941 11.23 -15.26 4.02
C PRO A 941 11.65 -16.08 2.79
N GLY A 942 12.95 -16.18 2.56
CA GLY A 942 13.51 -16.90 1.41
C GLY A 942 13.77 -16.01 0.19
N VAL A 943 13.23 -14.80 0.13
CA VAL A 943 13.59 -13.81 -0.89
C VAL A 943 14.95 -13.22 -0.56
N ASP A 944 15.76 -12.95 -1.59
CA ASP A 944 17.03 -12.25 -1.45
C ASP A 944 16.79 -10.73 -1.28
N PRO A 945 17.18 -10.11 -0.15
CA PRO A 945 16.99 -8.68 0.09
C PRO A 945 18.01 -7.86 -0.68
N LEU A 946 17.83 -7.84 -2.00
CA LEU A 946 18.70 -7.16 -2.96
C LEU A 946 17.91 -6.13 -3.75
N LEU A 947 18.51 -4.95 -3.91
CA LEU A 947 18.00 -3.87 -4.74
C LEU A 947 18.31 -4.14 -6.22
N GLY A 948 17.46 -3.64 -7.12
CA GLY A 948 17.65 -3.81 -8.55
C GLY A 948 16.79 -2.84 -9.37
N PRO A 949 16.69 -3.07 -10.68
CA PRO A 949 15.96 -2.18 -11.59
C PRO A 949 14.43 -2.29 -11.46
N GLU A 950 13.93 -3.27 -10.71
CA GLU A 950 12.51 -3.39 -10.37
C GLU A 950 12.27 -2.92 -8.93
N MET A 951 11.30 -2.01 -8.76
CA MET A 951 10.91 -1.46 -7.45
C MET A 951 10.27 -2.51 -6.56
N ARG A 952 10.65 -2.51 -5.27
CA ARG A 952 10.13 -3.40 -4.22
C ARG A 952 9.69 -2.70 -2.94
N SER A 953 10.03 -1.41 -2.76
CA SER A 953 9.65 -0.65 -1.56
C SER A 953 8.13 -0.45 -1.45
N THR A 954 7.65 -0.37 -0.20
CA THR A 954 6.21 -0.14 0.09
C THR A 954 5.91 1.28 0.50
N GLY A 955 6.91 2.02 0.98
CA GLY A 955 6.74 3.38 1.47
C GLY A 955 8.08 4.10 1.63
N GLU A 956 8.00 5.33 2.14
CA GLU A 956 9.14 6.22 2.26
C GLU A 956 9.07 7.08 3.52
N VAL A 957 10.23 7.58 3.92
CA VAL A 957 10.39 8.59 4.98
C VAL A 957 11.23 9.75 4.49
N MET A 958 11.14 10.87 5.20
CA MET A 958 11.91 12.08 4.92
C MET A 958 12.68 12.52 6.16
N GLY A 959 13.96 12.82 5.98
CA GLY A 959 14.80 13.52 6.94
C GLY A 959 15.08 14.95 6.48
N LEU A 960 14.87 15.92 7.35
CA LEU A 960 15.07 17.35 7.08
C LEU A 960 16.13 17.95 8.02
N ASP A 961 17.15 18.60 7.46
CA ASP A 961 18.17 19.32 8.23
C ASP A 961 18.91 20.35 7.35
N LYS A 962 19.66 21.26 7.96
CA LYS A 962 20.52 22.22 7.24
C LYS A 962 21.77 21.57 6.65
N SER A 963 22.18 20.39 7.13
CA SER A 963 23.25 19.61 6.53
C SER A 963 22.75 18.29 5.96
N PHE A 964 23.32 17.90 4.81
CA PHE A 964 23.01 16.64 4.15
C PHE A 964 23.22 15.43 5.08
N GLU A 965 24.33 15.38 5.82
CA GLU A 965 24.66 14.26 6.70
C GLU A 965 23.62 14.05 7.80
N ARG A 966 23.04 15.15 8.32
CA ARG A 966 21.99 15.09 9.34
C ARG A 966 20.64 14.71 8.76
N ALA A 967 20.30 15.27 7.60
CA ALA A 967 19.10 14.88 6.88
C ALA A 967 19.12 13.38 6.54
N PHE A 968 20.28 12.87 6.09
CA PHE A 968 20.50 11.43 5.86
C PHE A 968 20.40 10.62 7.15
N LEU A 969 21.03 11.05 8.26
CA LEU A 969 20.89 10.38 9.56
C LEU A 969 19.42 10.26 10.00
N LYS A 970 18.65 11.34 9.84
CA LYS A 970 17.21 11.36 10.14
C LYS A 970 16.45 10.40 9.23
N SER A 971 16.73 10.36 7.94
CA SER A 971 16.04 9.43 7.02
C SER A 971 16.31 7.96 7.40
N GLN A 972 17.54 7.60 7.78
CA GLN A 972 17.88 6.24 8.24
C GLN A 972 17.12 5.85 9.51
N LEU A 973 17.04 6.77 10.49
CA LEU A 973 16.26 6.57 11.72
C LEU A 973 14.76 6.41 11.40
N GLY A 974 14.22 7.22 10.49
CA GLY A 974 12.84 7.14 10.05
C GLY A 974 12.52 5.80 9.38
N ALA A 975 13.45 5.26 8.61
CA ALA A 975 13.33 3.97 7.92
C ALA A 975 13.57 2.77 8.85
N SER A 976 13.65 2.98 10.17
CA SER A 976 13.90 1.94 11.19
C SER A 976 15.22 1.17 10.98
N THR A 977 16.22 1.83 10.38
CA THR A 977 17.57 1.27 10.16
C THR A 977 18.60 2.17 10.86
N PRO A 978 18.65 2.15 12.21
CA PRO A 978 19.50 3.07 12.95
C PRO A 978 20.99 2.84 12.66
N LEU A 979 21.73 3.93 12.47
CA LEU A 979 23.18 3.89 12.33
C LEU A 979 23.85 3.69 13.71
N PRO A 980 24.84 2.79 13.84
CA PRO A 980 25.51 2.56 15.12
C PRO A 980 26.44 3.72 15.50
N SER A 981 26.60 3.97 16.80
CA SER A 981 27.56 4.96 17.33
C SER A 981 28.94 4.38 17.62
N SER A 982 29.06 3.06 17.75
CA SER A 982 30.29 2.32 18.03
C SER A 982 30.11 0.86 17.63
N GLY A 983 31.20 0.11 17.48
CA GLY A 983 31.13 -1.33 17.26
C GLY A 983 32.06 -1.80 16.15
N THR A 984 31.60 -2.77 15.38
CA THR A 984 32.37 -3.42 14.32
C THR A 984 31.72 -3.20 12.96
N VAL A 985 32.48 -2.67 11.99
CA VAL A 985 32.06 -2.56 10.59
C VAL A 985 32.68 -3.67 9.75
N PHE A 986 31.86 -4.36 8.97
CA PHE A 986 32.31 -5.30 7.94
C PHE A 986 32.38 -4.62 6.58
N ILE A 987 33.55 -4.64 5.93
CA ILE A 987 33.81 -4.03 4.62
C ILE A 987 34.25 -5.10 3.61
N SER A 988 33.45 -5.29 2.56
CA SER A 988 33.77 -6.18 1.45
C SER A 988 33.26 -5.63 0.13
N ILE A 989 34.16 -5.09 -0.68
CA ILE A 989 33.84 -4.27 -1.86
C ILE A 989 34.37 -4.86 -3.17
N LYS A 990 33.70 -4.57 -4.29
CA LYS A 990 34.18 -4.86 -5.65
C LYS A 990 35.45 -4.04 -5.96
N ASN A 991 36.22 -4.46 -6.96
CA ASN A 991 37.50 -3.81 -7.25
C ASN A 991 37.36 -2.37 -7.75
N SER A 992 36.29 -2.05 -8.48
CA SER A 992 36.01 -0.70 -8.96
C SER A 992 35.69 0.29 -7.83
N ASP A 993 35.16 -0.19 -6.70
CA ASP A 993 34.82 0.62 -5.52
C ASP A 993 35.98 0.75 -4.53
N LYS A 994 37.17 0.25 -4.88
CA LYS A 994 38.41 0.49 -4.12
C LYS A 994 38.93 1.90 -4.40
N ASP A 995 38.08 2.88 -4.11
CA ASP A 995 38.24 4.28 -4.47
C ASP A 995 38.40 5.18 -3.25
N THR A 996 38.34 6.49 -3.48
CA THR A 996 38.45 7.49 -2.42
C THR A 996 37.24 7.55 -1.50
N LEU A 997 36.03 7.20 -1.97
CA LEU A 997 34.81 7.27 -1.17
C LEU A 997 34.82 6.22 -0.06
N ILE A 998 35.14 4.97 -0.41
CA ILE A 998 35.26 3.91 0.58
C ILE A 998 36.46 4.13 1.50
N LEU A 999 37.58 4.63 0.96
CA LEU A 999 38.76 4.92 1.79
C LEU A 999 38.45 5.98 2.84
N GLU A 1000 37.78 7.07 2.45
CA GLU A 1000 37.31 8.11 3.38
C GLU A 1000 36.37 7.51 4.43
N ALA A 1001 35.39 6.70 4.02
CA ALA A 1001 34.44 6.06 4.93
C ALA A 1001 35.16 5.20 5.99
N ALA A 1002 36.10 4.36 5.56
CA ALA A 1002 36.88 3.50 6.44
C ALA A 1002 37.77 4.32 7.40
N GLN A 1003 38.37 5.42 6.93
CA GLN A 1003 39.17 6.32 7.77
C GLN A 1003 38.31 7.04 8.82
N ILE A 1004 37.11 7.51 8.45
CA ILE A 1004 36.16 8.12 9.39
C ILE A 1004 35.81 7.13 10.49
N LEU A 1005 35.35 5.93 10.14
CA LEU A 1005 34.94 4.92 11.11
C LEU A 1005 36.10 4.46 12.00
N SER A 1006 37.29 4.26 11.42
CA SER A 1006 38.49 3.94 12.19
C SER A 1006 38.86 5.06 13.16
N GLY A 1007 38.74 6.32 12.75
CA GLY A 1007 38.97 7.50 13.60
C GLY A 1007 37.98 7.63 14.76
N LEU A 1008 36.74 7.17 14.57
CA LEU A 1008 35.71 7.09 15.61
C LEU A 1008 35.85 5.86 16.52
N GLY A 1009 36.81 4.98 16.24
CA GLY A 1009 37.12 3.80 17.06
C GLY A 1009 36.36 2.52 16.69
N PHE A 1010 35.73 2.47 15.52
CA PHE A 1010 35.15 1.22 15.02
C PHE A 1010 36.24 0.18 14.73
N THR A 1011 35.95 -1.08 15.04
CA THR A 1011 36.76 -2.20 14.56
C THR A 1011 36.37 -2.50 13.12
N ILE A 1012 37.36 -2.60 12.22
CA ILE A 1012 37.10 -2.92 10.80
C ILE A 1012 37.39 -4.39 10.55
N LEU A 1013 36.38 -5.14 10.09
CA LEU A 1013 36.52 -6.48 9.52
C LEU A 1013 36.49 -6.39 8.00
N ALA A 1014 37.38 -7.10 7.30
CA ALA A 1014 37.41 -7.05 5.84
C ALA A 1014 37.76 -8.40 5.19
N THR A 1015 37.15 -8.69 4.04
CA THR A 1015 37.49 -9.87 3.23
C THR A 1015 38.89 -9.73 2.63
N GLY A 1016 39.57 -10.83 2.29
CA GLY A 1016 41.00 -10.84 1.96
C GLY A 1016 41.47 -9.75 0.98
N GLY A 1017 40.79 -9.59 -0.16
CA GLY A 1017 41.14 -8.57 -1.15
C GLY A 1017 40.89 -7.12 -0.71
N THR A 1018 39.89 -6.90 0.16
CA THR A 1018 39.57 -5.59 0.73
C THR A 1018 40.52 -5.26 1.89
N SER A 1019 40.82 -6.26 2.72
CA SER A 1019 41.73 -6.18 3.87
C SER A 1019 43.14 -5.74 3.45
N THR A 1020 43.70 -6.33 2.38
CA THR A 1020 45.00 -5.91 1.84
C THR A 1020 44.97 -4.47 1.35
N TRP A 1021 43.96 -4.09 0.56
CA TRP A 1021 43.85 -2.73 0.03
C TRP A 1021 43.70 -1.67 1.13
N LEU A 1022 42.90 -1.93 2.18
CA LEU A 1022 42.77 -1.05 3.33
C LEU A 1022 44.10 -0.91 4.09
N ALA A 1023 44.82 -2.02 4.31
CA ALA A 1023 46.11 -2.01 4.99
C ALA A 1023 47.18 -1.22 4.21
N ASP A 1024 47.22 -1.38 2.88
CA ASP A 1024 48.13 -0.64 2.00
C ASP A 1024 47.86 0.88 2.03
N ASN A 1025 46.63 1.30 2.35
CA ASN A 1025 46.23 2.69 2.54
C ASN A 1025 46.23 3.14 4.03
N GLY A 1026 46.86 2.37 4.91
CA GLY A 1026 47.07 2.75 6.31
C GLY A 1026 45.87 2.57 7.24
N VAL A 1027 44.81 1.87 6.81
CA VAL A 1027 43.63 1.58 7.63
C VAL A 1027 43.78 0.22 8.32
N GLN A 1028 43.85 0.24 9.66
CA GLN A 1028 43.92 -0.99 10.45
C GLN A 1028 42.61 -1.78 10.34
N ASN A 1029 42.72 -3.07 10.04
CA ASN A 1029 41.57 -3.97 9.89
C ASN A 1029 41.96 -5.41 10.24
N THR A 1030 40.96 -6.22 10.56
CA THR A 1030 41.08 -7.66 10.81
C THR A 1030 40.49 -8.42 9.62
N ARG A 1031 41.26 -9.35 9.06
CA ARG A 1031 40.79 -10.17 7.94
C ARG A 1031 39.75 -11.19 8.41
N VAL A 1032 38.64 -11.31 7.68
CA VAL A 1032 37.59 -12.34 7.88
C VAL A 1032 37.44 -13.21 6.62
N GLN A 1033 37.05 -14.49 6.82
CA GLN A 1033 36.83 -15.44 5.74
C GLN A 1033 35.46 -15.21 5.06
N LYS A 1034 35.42 -15.36 3.74
CA LYS A 1034 34.14 -15.53 3.01
C LYS A 1034 33.54 -16.92 3.28
N VAL A 1035 32.26 -17.11 2.94
CA VAL A 1035 31.54 -18.37 3.19
C VAL A 1035 32.25 -19.58 2.58
N TYR A 1036 32.76 -19.46 1.33
CA TYR A 1036 33.49 -20.55 0.67
C TYR A 1036 34.93 -20.77 1.19
N GLU A 1037 35.47 -19.86 2.01
CA GLU A 1037 36.86 -19.91 2.48
C GLU A 1037 37.05 -20.73 3.77
N GLY A 1038 35.96 -21.16 4.43
CA GLY A 1038 36.01 -22.00 5.64
C GLY A 1038 35.15 -21.46 6.80
N ARG A 1039 35.45 -21.90 8.04
CA ARG A 1039 34.85 -21.39 9.28
C ARG A 1039 35.92 -21.06 10.33
N PRO A 1040 35.72 -20.04 11.19
CA PRO A 1040 34.57 -19.12 11.19
C PRO A 1040 34.63 -18.13 10.02
N ASN A 1041 33.50 -17.94 9.33
CA ASN A 1041 33.34 -16.97 8.25
C ASN A 1041 32.52 -15.74 8.69
N ILE A 1042 32.30 -14.81 7.76
CA ILE A 1042 31.54 -13.60 8.03
C ILE A 1042 30.09 -13.87 8.46
N VAL A 1043 29.42 -14.88 7.90
CA VAL A 1043 28.04 -15.23 8.28
C VAL A 1043 28.02 -15.76 9.72
N ASP A 1044 29.03 -16.53 10.13
CA ASP A 1044 29.18 -16.96 11.53
C ASP A 1044 29.35 -15.75 12.46
N THR A 1045 30.20 -14.79 12.06
CA THR A 1045 30.47 -13.59 12.86
C THR A 1045 29.24 -12.68 12.98
N LEU A 1046 28.44 -12.57 11.90
CA LEU A 1046 27.16 -11.86 11.91
C LEU A 1046 26.17 -12.49 12.89
N LYS A 1047 25.96 -13.81 12.77
CA LYS A 1047 25.03 -14.55 13.63
C LYS A 1047 25.42 -14.56 15.12
N ASP A 1048 26.70 -14.40 15.41
CA ASP A 1048 27.21 -14.29 16.79
C ASP A 1048 27.17 -12.84 17.32
N GLY A 1049 26.57 -11.89 16.59
CA GLY A 1049 26.46 -10.48 16.99
C GLY A 1049 27.78 -9.71 16.93
N GLY A 1050 28.72 -10.14 16.08
CA GLY A 1050 30.06 -9.55 15.97
C GLY A 1050 30.19 -8.40 14.96
N VAL A 1051 29.09 -7.95 14.35
CA VAL A 1051 29.06 -6.89 13.32
C VAL A 1051 27.85 -5.98 13.56
N ASP A 1052 28.07 -4.66 13.50
CA ASP A 1052 27.06 -3.63 13.76
C ASP A 1052 26.76 -2.76 12.51
N LEU A 1053 27.63 -2.83 11.49
CA LEU A 1053 27.50 -2.09 10.23
C LEU A 1053 28.11 -2.88 9.07
N ILE A 1054 27.49 -2.85 7.90
CA ILE A 1054 27.97 -3.60 6.71
C ILE A 1054 28.11 -2.67 5.50
N PHE A 1055 29.30 -2.65 4.91
CA PHE A 1055 29.55 -2.09 3.58
C PHE A 1055 29.89 -3.23 2.63
N ASN A 1056 28.93 -3.63 1.78
CA ASN A 1056 29.08 -4.77 0.90
C ASN A 1056 28.67 -4.46 -0.55
N THR A 1057 29.65 -4.15 -1.38
CA THR A 1057 29.43 -3.96 -2.82
C THR A 1057 29.86 -5.21 -3.59
N THR A 1058 29.06 -5.65 -4.55
CA THR A 1058 29.25 -6.93 -5.25
C THR A 1058 29.32 -6.76 -6.76
N GLU A 1059 30.08 -7.64 -7.43
CA GLU A 1059 30.20 -7.70 -8.88
C GLU A 1059 30.21 -9.17 -9.34
N GLY A 1060 29.40 -9.46 -10.37
CA GLY A 1060 29.24 -10.80 -10.94
C GLY A 1060 28.29 -11.72 -10.16
N THR A 1061 27.73 -12.71 -10.86
CA THR A 1061 26.69 -13.61 -10.34
C THR A 1061 27.14 -14.42 -9.12
N GLN A 1062 28.35 -14.99 -9.14
CA GLN A 1062 28.86 -15.78 -8.02
C GLN A 1062 29.01 -14.96 -6.74
N SER A 1063 29.55 -13.73 -6.83
CA SER A 1063 29.69 -12.85 -5.67
C SER A 1063 28.32 -12.45 -5.09
N LEU A 1064 27.32 -12.30 -5.95
CA LEU A 1064 25.96 -11.95 -5.57
C LEU A 1064 25.31 -13.09 -4.76
N GLU A 1065 25.44 -14.33 -5.26
CA GLU A 1065 24.96 -15.54 -4.59
C GLU A 1065 25.67 -15.77 -3.26
N ASP A 1066 27.01 -15.69 -3.23
CA ASP A 1066 27.81 -15.89 -2.02
C ASP A 1066 27.49 -14.85 -0.92
N SER A 1067 26.94 -13.69 -1.29
CA SER A 1067 26.60 -12.60 -0.37
C SER A 1067 25.14 -12.63 0.08
N ARG A 1068 24.30 -13.55 -0.44
CA ARG A 1068 22.88 -13.68 -0.07
C ARG A 1068 22.68 -13.94 1.42
N ASP A 1069 23.49 -14.82 2.00
CA ASP A 1069 23.42 -15.14 3.43
C ASP A 1069 23.80 -13.94 4.32
N ILE A 1070 24.71 -13.09 3.84
CA ILE A 1070 25.12 -11.85 4.52
C ILE A 1070 23.94 -10.87 4.56
N ARG A 1071 23.31 -10.61 3.40
CA ARG A 1071 22.16 -9.69 3.31
C ARG A 1071 20.97 -10.20 4.12
N SER A 1072 20.73 -11.51 4.08
CA SER A 1072 19.66 -12.15 4.86
C SER A 1072 19.91 -12.00 6.36
N ALA A 1073 21.12 -12.28 6.86
CA ALA A 1073 21.46 -12.09 8.27
C ALA A 1073 21.31 -10.61 8.69
N ALA A 1074 21.81 -9.68 7.87
CA ALA A 1074 21.70 -8.25 8.14
C ALA A 1074 20.24 -7.79 8.27
N LEU A 1075 19.35 -8.27 7.40
CA LEU A 1075 17.92 -7.95 7.45
C LEU A 1075 17.26 -8.43 8.74
N TYR A 1076 17.50 -9.69 9.14
CA TYR A 1076 16.88 -10.27 10.34
C TYR A 1076 17.41 -9.64 11.63
N ASP A 1077 18.71 -9.36 11.70
CA ASP A 1077 19.37 -8.76 12.87
C ASP A 1077 19.26 -7.22 12.88
N LYS A 1078 18.56 -6.63 11.89
CA LYS A 1078 18.38 -5.17 11.71
C LYS A 1078 19.70 -4.40 11.67
N ILE A 1079 20.72 -5.00 11.07
CA ILE A 1079 22.04 -4.38 10.90
C ILE A 1079 22.00 -3.47 9.67
N ALA A 1080 22.37 -2.20 9.85
CA ALA A 1080 22.50 -1.26 8.74
C ALA A 1080 23.50 -1.80 7.70
N TYR A 1081 23.06 -1.93 6.45
CA TYR A 1081 23.89 -2.45 5.37
C TYR A 1081 23.76 -1.59 4.12
N TYR A 1082 24.89 -1.29 3.49
CA TYR A 1082 24.96 -0.46 2.30
C TYR A 1082 25.66 -1.20 1.17
N THR A 1083 25.06 -1.16 -0.01
CA THR A 1083 25.49 -1.92 -1.19
C THR A 1083 26.18 -1.09 -2.26
N THR A 1084 26.35 0.21 -2.01
CA THR A 1084 27.05 1.16 -2.90
C THR A 1084 28.14 1.95 -2.15
N ALA A 1085 29.16 2.41 -2.88
CA ALA A 1085 30.24 3.22 -2.31
C ALA A 1085 29.75 4.59 -1.81
N ALA A 1086 28.85 5.23 -2.55
CA ALA A 1086 28.25 6.51 -2.17
C ALA A 1086 27.44 6.42 -0.88
N ALA A 1087 26.56 5.42 -0.75
CA ALA A 1087 25.76 5.22 0.46
C ALA A 1087 26.63 4.87 1.68
N SER A 1088 27.67 4.05 1.48
CA SER A 1088 28.65 3.72 2.55
C SER A 1088 29.37 4.98 3.06
N ASN A 1089 29.74 5.89 2.15
CA ASN A 1089 30.37 7.16 2.51
C ASN A 1089 29.38 8.11 3.21
N ALA A 1090 28.15 8.22 2.73
CA ALA A 1090 27.09 9.00 3.38
C ALA A 1090 26.82 8.51 4.82
N ALA A 1091 26.71 7.19 5.01
CA ALA A 1091 26.55 6.57 6.31
C ALA A 1091 27.71 6.87 7.27
N ALA A 1092 28.96 6.73 6.82
CA ALA A 1092 30.12 7.06 7.65
C ALA A 1092 30.15 8.55 8.06
N LYS A 1093 29.81 9.46 7.13
CA LYS A 1093 29.71 10.91 7.42
C LYS A 1093 28.57 11.24 8.39
N ALA A 1094 27.42 10.58 8.25
CA ALA A 1094 26.30 10.69 9.17
C ALA A 1094 26.66 10.19 10.59
N ILE A 1095 27.37 9.07 10.72
CA ILE A 1095 27.88 8.55 12.01
C ILE A 1095 28.84 9.55 12.65
N ARG A 1096 29.76 10.15 11.88
CA ARG A 1096 30.64 11.21 12.38
C ARG A 1096 29.83 12.39 12.90
N ASN A 1097 28.86 12.87 12.13
CA ASN A 1097 28.04 14.01 12.53
C ASN A 1097 27.22 13.73 13.82
N MET A 1098 26.69 12.52 13.95
CA MET A 1098 26.01 12.06 15.17
C MET A 1098 26.90 12.18 16.42
N SER A 1099 28.22 12.01 16.28
CA SER A 1099 29.18 12.17 17.38
C SER A 1099 29.51 13.63 17.73
N GLU A 1100 29.21 14.58 16.82
CA GLU A 1100 29.58 16.00 16.94
C GLU A 1100 28.49 16.87 17.60
N GLY A 1101 27.26 16.36 17.73
CA GLY A 1101 26.17 17.05 18.42
C GLY A 1101 24.84 16.30 18.38
N GLU A 1102 23.89 16.71 19.21
CA GLU A 1102 22.56 16.08 19.24
C GLU A 1102 21.71 16.42 17.99
N ILE A 1103 20.75 15.54 17.70
CA ILE A 1103 19.70 15.78 16.70
C ILE A 1103 18.78 16.89 17.22
N GLU A 1104 18.51 17.87 16.36
CA GLU A 1104 17.52 18.93 16.59
C GLU A 1104 16.25 18.64 15.78
N VAL A 1105 15.11 19.15 16.25
CA VAL A 1105 13.80 18.96 15.60
C VAL A 1105 13.21 20.28 15.15
N MET A 1106 12.64 20.29 13.96
CA MET A 1106 12.07 21.49 13.35
C MET A 1106 10.72 21.17 12.72
N ALA A 1107 9.72 22.03 12.98
CA ALA A 1107 8.42 21.90 12.33
C ALA A 1107 8.55 22.39 10.88
N LEU A 1108 7.78 21.79 9.98
CA LEU A 1108 7.76 22.12 8.56
C LEU A 1108 7.44 23.60 8.32
N GLN A 1109 6.60 24.19 9.17
CA GLN A 1109 6.23 25.62 9.11
C GLN A 1109 7.39 26.57 9.49
N GLU A 1110 8.48 26.07 10.07
CA GLU A 1110 9.67 26.86 10.44
C GLU A 1110 10.72 26.92 9.32
N TYR A 1111 10.65 26.00 8.34
CA TYR A 1111 11.47 25.99 7.12
C TYR A 1111 10.89 26.94 6.06
#